data_AF-A0A8H2JQ53-F1
#
_entry.id   AF-A0A8H2JQ53-F1
#
_cell.length_a   1.000
_cell.length_b   1.000
_cell.length_c   1.000
_cell.angle_alpha   90.00
_cell.angle_beta   90.00
_cell.angle_gamma   90.00
#
_symmetry.space_group_name_H-M   'P 1'
#
loop_
_entity.id
_entity.type
_entity.pdbx_description
1 polymer ?
#
loop_
_entity_poly.entity_id
_entity_poly.type
_entity_poly.pdbx_seq_one_letter_code
_entity_poly.pdbx_strand_id
1 'polypeptide(L)'
;MKYFLMIILVLSVFCSSVQASNTLPLANFVKPKIVGGESATPGDWPWMSALIFTQNSLASSLTVTSSQYLNDAFLNSPTGTVSAAIVDCGIGDNLCPLANNKICLIARGDIDFSDKATNCQASGGIGAIIYNNVAGMIDGTLGENFLGTIPVVAISQTDGAALLNKVNSIATITVIAQQAIAQNASCGASFIGGRWLLTAAHCVEGVSINEADITFLKVKVGAYDLADDLSKGAESVQAIKRIYIHPEYKVNTTFNNDIALIELVETVNPDQQAISLVNNATSEQLALNNSAVTVIGWGNIIPYGPKDELPGNSQPDKLQQVELSLLTNSQCKTKLAQAYTELEGITYLASQVGITDSMICAESLVIQPPTGAALTNGKGSCQGDSGGPLIVATHLGWQQLGIVSYGVGCGVAAFPDVYTRVGNFTSWIKSITTGIAIEPSYNFAITPQNTAQTAQLTVTNHSNSSANLTFSLSAEKLSSSAFTLNAETCKFLAAKQSCQLQVDFDAKTVGLHKMRIIIDSGNIPSSHSIISAQALAEDNNINTQLSGGSTTLRWFNGGDKPWILDNTEAAIKSGNIGNNQQSAVLLNFFGAGSLSFEWAVSSEENTNNTNDPFDALYLIVDGKQASFISGGVTTNIDEVTYTKVTLDNLAGGEHNITWLYKKDAGTSAGKDQGYLRNVIFTPSITASVPPASPALAEDATDNKSSGGSIYFLLLMLTLLTSRTRSV
;
A
#
# COMPACT_ATOMS: atom_id res chain seq x y z
N MET A 1 -40.86 -0.32 47.65
CA MET A 1 -40.82 -0.14 49.13
C MET A 1 -39.69 -1.02 49.65
N LYS A 2 -38.57 -0.56 50.24
CA LYS A 2 -38.30 0.69 51.01
C LYS A 2 -39.21 0.77 52.25
N TYR A 3 -38.74 0.77 53.52
CA TYR A 3 -37.43 1.18 54.08
C TYR A 3 -37.00 0.47 55.40
N PHE A 4 -35.68 0.36 55.64
CA PHE A 4 -34.88 0.54 56.91
C PHE A 4 -35.14 -0.37 58.15
N LEU A 5 -34.24 -0.47 59.16
CA LEU A 5 -32.91 0.13 59.47
C LEU A 5 -31.78 -0.96 59.40
N MET A 6 -30.55 -0.95 59.96
CA MET A 6 -29.71 -0.02 60.81
C MET A 6 -28.19 -0.29 60.54
N ILE A 7 -27.23 0.66 60.48
CA ILE A 7 -26.40 1.40 61.50
C ILE A 7 -25.92 0.54 62.70
N ILE A 8 -24.66 0.49 63.20
CA ILE A 8 -23.51 1.44 63.42
C ILE A 8 -22.16 0.65 63.35
N LEU A 9 -20.99 1.12 62.85
CA LEU A 9 -19.99 1.96 63.56
C LEU A 9 -18.81 2.46 62.66
N VAL A 10 -18.67 3.80 62.51
CA VAL A 10 -17.46 4.70 62.66
C VAL A 10 -16.07 4.17 62.18
N LEU A 11 -15.20 4.91 61.43
CA LEU A 11 -14.66 6.27 61.66
C LEU A 11 -14.24 7.00 60.35
N SER A 12 -13.96 8.31 60.43
CA SER A 12 -13.71 9.24 59.31
C SER A 12 -12.31 9.90 59.32
N VAL A 13 -11.91 10.53 58.20
CA VAL A 13 -11.19 11.84 58.09
C VAL A 13 -11.15 12.27 56.61
N PHE A 14 -10.87 13.55 56.31
CA PHE A 14 -11.21 14.25 55.06
C PHE A 14 -9.99 14.72 54.21
N CYS A 15 -10.19 14.77 52.88
CA CYS A 15 -9.69 15.75 51.89
C CYS A 15 -8.18 16.14 51.80
N SER A 16 -7.58 16.05 50.60
CA SER A 16 -7.36 17.23 49.71
C SER A 16 -6.26 17.08 48.63
N SER A 17 -6.44 17.84 47.55
CA SER A 17 -5.42 18.41 46.65
C SER A 17 -4.72 17.51 45.60
N VAL A 18 -4.31 18.18 44.51
CA VAL A 18 -3.64 17.66 43.31
C VAL A 18 -2.42 18.55 43.04
N GLN A 19 -1.24 17.98 42.76
CA GLN A 19 -0.30 18.59 41.81
C GLN A 19 0.86 17.69 41.36
N ALA A 20 1.10 17.76 40.04
CA ALA A 20 2.40 17.82 39.35
C ALA A 20 3.52 16.79 39.63
N SER A 21 3.85 16.04 38.55
CA SER A 21 5.20 15.76 38.03
C SER A 21 6.35 15.31 38.95
N ASN A 22 6.95 14.18 38.61
CA ASN A 22 8.40 14.04 38.56
C ASN A 22 8.80 13.36 37.24
N THR A 23 9.88 13.84 36.62
CA THR A 23 10.37 13.38 35.30
C THR A 23 11.41 12.27 35.40
N LEU A 24 11.63 11.59 34.27
CA LEU A 24 12.62 10.54 34.05
C LEU A 24 14.07 10.98 34.36
N PRO A 25 14.93 10.01 34.71
CA PRO A 25 16.30 9.96 34.23
C PRO A 25 16.47 8.87 33.15
N LEU A 26 17.25 9.17 32.09
CA LEU A 26 17.59 8.22 31.03
C LEU A 26 18.74 7.26 31.43
N ALA A 27 18.85 6.20 30.62
CA ALA A 27 20.05 5.39 30.37
C ALA A 27 20.62 4.48 31.48
N ASN A 28 20.53 3.17 31.25
CA ASN A 28 21.66 2.46 30.61
C ASN A 28 21.20 1.24 29.81
N PHE A 29 21.78 1.01 28.64
CA PHE A 29 21.37 -0.05 27.70
C PHE A 29 22.16 -1.35 27.89
N VAL A 30 21.45 -2.49 27.87
CA VAL A 30 21.99 -3.83 27.52
C VAL A 30 20.90 -4.57 26.71
N LYS A 31 21.24 -5.19 25.58
CA LYS A 31 20.27 -5.78 24.61
C LYS A 31 20.36 -7.32 24.48
N PRO A 32 19.25 -8.05 24.21
CA PRO A 32 19.18 -9.49 23.86
C PRO A 32 18.96 -9.77 22.35
N LYS A 33 18.66 -11.02 21.95
CA LYS A 33 18.17 -11.45 20.61
C LYS A 33 17.21 -12.66 20.65
N ILE A 34 16.18 -12.62 19.78
CA ILE A 34 15.20 -13.66 19.35
C ILE A 34 14.36 -14.35 20.44
N VAL A 35 13.07 -14.53 20.17
CA VAL A 35 12.11 -15.20 21.06
C VAL A 35 12.26 -16.72 21.04
N GLY A 36 13.36 -17.20 21.62
CA GLY A 36 13.66 -18.62 21.82
C GLY A 36 14.02 -19.43 20.57
N GLY A 37 13.98 -18.83 19.37
CA GLY A 37 14.64 -19.35 18.16
C GLY A 37 16.16 -19.15 18.16
N GLU A 38 16.78 -19.42 17.02
CA GLU A 38 18.22 -19.26 16.79
C GLU A 38 18.51 -18.69 15.39
N SER A 39 19.76 -18.29 15.14
CA SER A 39 20.18 -17.85 13.80
C SER A 39 20.42 -19.05 12.88
N ALA A 40 19.84 -19.02 11.68
CA ALA A 40 20.00 -20.09 10.70
C ALA A 40 21.44 -20.16 10.15
N THR A 41 21.85 -21.33 9.68
CA THR A 41 23.13 -21.49 8.98
C THR A 41 23.04 -20.87 7.58
N PRO A 42 24.08 -20.16 7.09
CA PRO A 42 24.11 -19.70 5.70
C PRO A 42 23.99 -20.89 4.73
N GLY A 43 22.95 -20.89 3.91
CA GLY A 43 22.71 -21.90 2.87
C GLY A 43 21.76 -23.05 3.23
N ASP A 44 21.28 -23.16 4.48
CA ASP A 44 20.30 -24.20 4.84
C ASP A 44 18.94 -24.01 4.12
N TRP A 45 18.55 -22.75 3.90
CA TRP A 45 17.21 -22.36 3.45
C TRP A 45 17.22 -21.58 2.11
N PRO A 46 17.76 -22.15 1.01
CA PRO A 46 17.99 -21.43 -0.26
C PRO A 46 16.71 -20.97 -0.99
N TRP A 47 15.54 -21.48 -0.63
CA TRP A 47 14.25 -21.01 -1.13
C TRP A 47 13.70 -19.79 -0.36
N MET A 48 14.27 -19.46 0.80
CA MET A 48 13.80 -18.33 1.60
C MET A 48 14.00 -17.04 0.83
N SER A 49 12.96 -16.19 0.82
CA SER A 49 12.94 -14.99 0.00
C SER A 49 12.40 -13.81 0.79
N ALA A 50 13.03 -12.64 0.64
CA ALA A 50 12.54 -11.41 1.26
C ALA A 50 11.65 -10.62 0.29
N LEU A 51 10.60 -9.96 0.81
CA LEU A 51 9.83 -8.96 0.07
C LEU A 51 10.42 -7.57 0.33
N ILE A 52 10.68 -6.85 -0.76
CA ILE A 52 11.66 -5.77 -0.79
C ILE A 52 11.08 -4.57 -1.55
N PHE A 53 11.24 -3.35 -1.04
CA PHE A 53 10.81 -2.13 -1.74
C PHE A 53 12.04 -1.33 -2.17
N THR A 54 12.17 -1.12 -3.48
CA THR A 54 13.09 -0.10 -4.00
C THR A 54 12.47 1.27 -3.80
N GLN A 55 13.09 2.11 -2.99
CA GLN A 55 12.73 3.52 -2.85
C GLN A 55 13.79 4.39 -3.53
N ASN A 56 13.38 5.51 -4.12
CA ASN A 56 14.34 6.49 -4.61
C ASN A 56 14.98 7.18 -3.40
N SER A 57 16.29 7.00 -3.22
CA SER A 57 17.09 7.65 -2.19
C SER A 57 18.21 8.46 -2.80
N LEU A 58 18.98 9.11 -1.93
CA LEU A 58 20.06 9.99 -2.29
C LEU A 58 21.33 9.52 -1.58
N ALA A 59 22.18 8.80 -2.31
CA ALA A 59 23.51 8.49 -1.83
C ALA A 59 24.39 9.74 -1.97
N SER A 60 25.25 10.01 -0.99
CA SER A 60 26.05 11.24 -0.99
C SER A 60 27.44 11.05 -0.41
N SER A 61 28.36 11.92 -0.79
CA SER A 61 29.69 12.02 -0.18
C SER A 61 30.16 13.47 -0.04
N LEU A 62 30.81 13.74 1.09
CA LEU A 62 31.50 14.99 1.38
C LEU A 62 33.00 14.71 1.55
N THR A 63 33.81 15.41 0.76
CA THR A 63 35.26 15.47 0.97
C THR A 63 35.71 16.91 1.12
N VAL A 64 36.61 17.19 2.06
CA VAL A 64 37.20 18.53 2.26
C VAL A 64 38.71 18.39 2.38
N THR A 65 39.46 19.02 1.47
CA THR A 65 40.95 18.93 1.42
C THR A 65 41.46 17.48 1.50
N SER A 66 40.86 16.59 0.70
CA SER A 66 41.14 15.14 0.66
C SER A 66 40.83 14.33 1.93
N SER A 67 40.24 14.94 2.97
CA SER A 67 39.61 14.20 4.07
C SER A 67 38.17 13.87 3.70
N GLN A 68 37.76 12.61 3.76
CA GLN A 68 36.34 12.23 3.69
C GLN A 68 35.67 12.47 5.04
N TYR A 69 34.44 12.94 5.01
CA TYR A 69 33.59 13.13 6.19
C TYR A 69 32.43 12.13 6.15
N LEU A 70 31.87 11.78 7.31
CA LEU A 70 30.58 11.09 7.37
C LEU A 70 29.47 12.12 7.10
N ASN A 71 28.59 11.79 6.15
CA ASN A 71 27.52 12.67 5.70
C ASN A 71 26.30 11.85 5.29
N ASP A 72 25.13 12.47 5.40
CA ASP A 72 23.87 11.98 4.82
C ASP A 72 23.35 12.99 3.80
N ALA A 73 22.43 12.59 2.92
CA ALA A 73 21.70 13.52 2.06
C ALA A 73 20.36 13.87 2.72
N PHE A 74 19.92 15.13 2.59
CA PHE A 74 18.53 15.46 2.92
C PHE A 74 17.59 14.79 1.91
N LEU A 75 16.44 14.29 2.37
CA LEU A 75 15.37 13.87 1.47
C LEU A 75 14.98 15.03 0.54
N ASN A 76 14.77 14.72 -0.74
CA ASN A 76 14.55 15.67 -1.83
C ASN A 76 15.71 16.67 -2.10
N SER A 77 16.93 16.36 -1.66
CA SER A 77 18.15 17.10 -2.03
C SER A 77 18.48 16.92 -3.53
N PRO A 78 18.69 18.01 -4.29
CA PRO A 78 19.04 17.95 -5.71
C PRO A 78 20.31 17.14 -5.99
N THR A 79 20.24 16.27 -7.01
CA THR A 79 21.39 15.47 -7.43
C THR A 79 22.41 16.30 -8.21
N GLY A 80 23.68 16.17 -7.85
CA GLY A 80 24.80 16.81 -8.56
C GLY A 80 26.13 16.58 -7.87
N THR A 81 27.22 16.98 -8.55
CA THR A 81 28.56 17.04 -7.97
C THR A 81 29.08 18.46 -8.11
N VAL A 82 29.47 19.08 -6.99
CA VAL A 82 29.95 20.47 -6.93
C VAL A 82 31.20 20.55 -6.07
N SER A 83 32.19 21.35 -6.50
CA SER A 83 33.46 21.51 -5.80
C SER A 83 33.84 22.98 -5.74
N ALA A 84 33.95 23.53 -4.53
CA ALA A 84 34.28 24.93 -4.30
C ALA A 84 34.78 25.18 -2.86
N ALA A 85 35.23 26.40 -2.60
CA ALA A 85 35.61 26.84 -1.27
C ALA A 85 34.40 26.86 -0.30
N ILE A 86 34.58 26.35 0.91
CA ILE A 86 33.59 26.48 2.00
C ILE A 86 33.48 27.94 2.44
N VAL A 87 32.29 28.39 2.82
CA VAL A 87 32.09 29.63 3.59
C VAL A 87 31.05 29.44 4.69
N ASP A 88 31.28 30.05 5.85
CA ASP A 88 30.33 30.10 6.95
C ASP A 88 29.15 31.03 6.61
N CYS A 89 27.93 30.53 6.76
CA CYS A 89 26.67 31.24 6.55
C CYS A 89 25.78 31.25 7.80
N GLY A 90 26.35 31.01 8.99
CA GLY A 90 25.63 31.05 10.26
C GLY A 90 24.48 30.04 10.30
N ILE A 91 23.30 30.47 10.76
CA ILE A 91 22.09 29.62 10.79
C ILE A 91 21.30 29.63 9.48
N GLY A 92 21.73 30.35 8.44
CA GLY A 92 21.02 30.41 7.15
C GLY A 92 19.62 31.03 7.20
N ASP A 93 19.36 31.88 8.18
CA ASP A 93 18.14 32.69 8.36
C ASP A 93 18.05 33.88 7.37
N ASN A 94 19.19 34.26 6.78
CA ASN A 94 19.34 35.35 5.82
C ASN A 94 20.17 34.90 4.61
N LEU A 95 20.14 35.72 3.54
CA LEU A 95 21.10 35.62 2.44
C LEU A 95 22.54 35.74 2.96
N CYS A 96 23.44 34.90 2.46
CA CYS A 96 24.84 34.78 2.85
C CYS A 96 25.75 35.46 1.81
N PRO A 97 26.18 36.74 2.00
CA PRO A 97 26.75 37.55 0.91
C PRO A 97 28.08 37.04 0.34
N LEU A 98 28.71 36.07 1.01
CA LEU A 98 29.98 35.47 0.64
C LEU A 98 29.82 34.12 -0.11
N ALA A 99 28.60 33.64 -0.32
CA ALA A 99 28.28 32.33 -0.89
C ALA A 99 28.47 32.23 -2.41
N ASN A 100 28.57 33.35 -3.14
CA ASN A 100 28.64 33.34 -4.60
C ASN A 100 29.79 32.46 -5.15
N ASN A 101 29.45 31.40 -5.89
CA ASN A 101 30.34 30.33 -6.38
C ASN A 101 31.09 29.57 -5.26
N LYS A 102 30.47 29.42 -4.09
CA LYS A 102 30.99 28.69 -2.92
C LYS A 102 30.00 27.65 -2.39
N ILE A 103 30.49 26.83 -1.47
CA ILE A 103 29.67 25.89 -0.69
C ILE A 103 29.36 26.52 0.68
N CYS A 104 28.09 26.63 1.03
CA CYS A 104 27.64 27.17 2.31
C CYS A 104 27.80 26.11 3.41
N LEU A 105 28.44 26.48 4.52
CA LEU A 105 28.39 25.74 5.78
C LEU A 105 27.35 26.42 6.68
N ILE A 106 26.34 25.69 7.11
CA ILE A 106 25.15 26.23 7.78
C ILE A 106 24.86 25.43 9.06
N ALA A 107 24.63 26.12 10.17
CA ALA A 107 24.19 25.50 11.41
C ALA A 107 22.69 25.15 11.38
N ARG A 108 22.34 24.00 11.95
CA ARG A 108 20.96 23.74 12.37
C ARG A 108 20.52 24.76 13.43
N GLY A 109 19.26 25.16 13.36
CA GLY A 109 18.59 26.14 14.22
C GLY A 109 17.12 26.20 13.82
N ASP A 110 16.38 27.17 14.34
CA ASP A 110 14.91 27.25 14.23
C ASP A 110 14.43 27.82 12.88
N ILE A 111 14.98 27.31 11.78
CA ILE A 111 14.72 27.67 10.38
C ILE A 111 14.66 26.35 9.59
N ASP A 112 13.75 26.24 8.62
CA ASP A 112 13.60 25.02 7.81
C ASP A 112 14.82 24.76 6.91
N PHE A 113 15.08 23.48 6.64
CA PHE A 113 16.24 23.07 5.83
C PHE A 113 16.12 23.52 4.37
N SER A 114 14.90 23.56 3.85
CA SER A 114 14.53 24.18 2.58
C SER A 114 14.93 25.65 2.51
N ASP A 115 14.61 26.44 3.53
CA ASP A 115 14.91 27.88 3.57
C ASP A 115 16.43 28.13 3.69
N LYS A 116 17.15 27.36 4.52
CA LYS A 116 18.62 27.39 4.59
C LYS A 116 19.27 27.15 3.22
N ALA A 117 18.81 26.13 2.50
CA ALA A 117 19.31 25.79 1.17
C ALA A 117 18.91 26.85 0.12
N THR A 118 17.70 27.39 0.21
CA THR A 118 17.19 28.47 -0.66
C THR A 118 17.98 29.76 -0.46
N ASN A 119 18.24 30.16 0.78
CA ASN A 119 19.06 31.32 1.11
C ASN A 119 20.51 31.17 0.62
N CYS A 120 21.09 29.97 0.72
CA CYS A 120 22.39 29.67 0.12
C CYS A 120 22.37 29.85 -1.41
N GLN A 121 21.41 29.22 -2.10
CA GLN A 121 21.29 29.30 -3.56
C GLN A 121 21.02 30.73 -4.06
N ALA A 122 20.09 31.46 -3.42
CA ALA A 122 19.75 32.84 -3.76
C ALA A 122 20.94 33.81 -3.55
N SER A 123 21.94 33.40 -2.75
CA SER A 123 23.20 34.11 -2.56
C SER A 123 24.30 33.70 -3.55
N GLY A 124 23.97 32.89 -4.56
CA GLY A 124 24.91 32.33 -5.54
C GLY A 124 25.72 31.13 -5.04
N GLY A 125 25.36 30.55 -3.88
CA GLY A 125 25.93 29.29 -3.40
C GLY A 125 25.61 28.15 -4.35
N ILE A 126 26.56 27.22 -4.54
CA ILE A 126 26.43 26.10 -5.47
C ILE A 126 26.22 24.74 -4.77
N GLY A 127 26.25 24.72 -3.44
CA GLY A 127 26.05 23.53 -2.61
C GLY A 127 25.99 23.91 -1.13
N ALA A 128 25.37 23.07 -0.31
CA ALA A 128 25.20 23.34 1.13
C ALA A 128 25.57 22.14 2.00
N ILE A 129 26.25 22.43 3.11
CA ILE A 129 26.60 21.49 4.18
C ILE A 129 25.88 22.00 5.43
N ILE A 130 24.84 21.29 5.88
CA ILE A 130 24.10 21.64 7.10
C ILE A 130 24.60 20.75 8.24
N TYR A 131 25.16 21.37 9.28
CA TYR A 131 25.70 20.63 10.43
C TYR A 131 24.75 20.69 11.64
N ASN A 132 24.67 19.58 12.36
CA ASN A 132 23.77 19.47 13.51
C ASN A 132 24.18 20.42 14.65
N ASN A 133 23.21 20.94 15.39
CA ASN A 133 23.47 21.78 16.58
C ASN A 133 23.45 20.97 17.89
N VAL A 134 23.12 19.68 17.81
CA VAL A 134 23.21 18.66 18.87
C VAL A 134 24.04 17.46 18.39
N ALA A 135 24.44 16.58 19.30
CA ALA A 135 25.20 15.38 18.95
C ALA A 135 24.41 14.42 18.05
N GLY A 136 25.11 13.77 17.10
CA GLY A 136 24.52 12.88 16.09
C GLY A 136 24.36 13.55 14.72
N MET A 137 23.90 12.77 13.73
CA MET A 137 23.58 13.24 12.38
C MET A 137 22.24 13.98 12.34
N ILE A 138 21.95 14.68 11.23
CA ILE A 138 20.61 15.20 10.93
C ILE A 138 19.94 14.19 10.00
N ASP A 139 18.84 13.60 10.44
CA ASP A 139 17.81 13.07 9.54
C ASP A 139 16.82 14.21 9.22
N GLY A 140 16.38 14.34 7.97
CA GLY A 140 15.58 15.47 7.53
C GLY A 140 15.32 15.55 6.02
N THR A 141 14.34 16.39 5.67
CA THR A 141 13.87 16.62 4.30
C THR A 141 13.92 18.10 3.93
N LEU A 142 14.02 18.39 2.64
CA LEU A 142 13.78 19.71 2.06
C LEU A 142 12.30 19.92 1.66
N GLY A 143 11.47 18.87 1.77
CA GLY A 143 10.08 18.86 1.33
C GLY A 143 9.93 18.56 -0.17
N GLU A 144 8.75 18.07 -0.58
CA GLU A 144 8.50 17.66 -1.99
C GLU A 144 8.40 18.85 -2.94
N ASN A 145 8.02 20.03 -2.41
CA ASN A 145 7.92 21.28 -3.16
C ASN A 145 9.24 22.07 -3.20
N PHE A 146 10.38 21.45 -2.91
CA PHE A 146 11.67 22.14 -2.91
C PHE A 146 12.14 22.48 -4.33
N LEU A 147 12.21 23.77 -4.65
CA LEU A 147 12.62 24.29 -5.96
C LEU A 147 14.12 24.64 -6.05
N GLY A 148 14.94 24.13 -5.12
CA GLY A 148 16.39 24.27 -5.20
C GLY A 148 17.01 23.34 -6.25
N THR A 149 18.23 23.68 -6.65
CA THR A 149 19.03 22.99 -7.67
C THR A 149 20.42 22.59 -7.18
N ILE A 150 20.80 23.06 -5.98
CA ILE A 150 22.10 22.77 -5.37
C ILE A 150 22.06 21.52 -4.48
N PRO A 151 23.08 20.67 -4.48
CA PRO A 151 23.14 19.52 -3.58
C PRO A 151 23.34 19.96 -2.13
N VAL A 152 22.57 19.36 -1.23
CA VAL A 152 22.54 19.61 0.22
C VAL A 152 22.87 18.32 0.97
N VAL A 153 23.84 18.37 1.88
CA VAL A 153 24.24 17.24 2.75
C VAL A 153 24.21 17.62 4.23
N ALA A 154 23.88 16.64 5.06
CA ALA A 154 23.91 16.71 6.53
C ALA A 154 25.25 16.20 7.07
N ILE A 155 25.77 16.81 8.15
CA ILE A 155 26.91 16.30 8.93
C ILE A 155 26.70 16.46 10.44
N SER A 156 27.52 15.78 11.24
CA SER A 156 27.48 15.87 12.70
C SER A 156 27.89 17.26 13.22
N GLN A 157 27.47 17.58 14.45
CA GLN A 157 27.92 18.79 15.16
C GLN A 157 29.44 18.90 15.26
N THR A 158 30.12 17.78 15.53
CA THR A 158 31.58 17.70 15.67
C THR A 158 32.28 18.01 14.34
N ASP A 159 31.77 17.47 13.25
CA ASP A 159 32.32 17.71 11.91
C ASP A 159 32.06 19.15 11.46
N GLY A 160 30.87 19.70 11.73
CA GLY A 160 30.56 21.11 11.49
C GLY A 160 31.51 22.05 12.22
N ALA A 161 31.75 21.81 13.51
CA ALA A 161 32.73 22.57 14.30
C ALA A 161 34.16 22.44 13.75
N ALA A 162 34.54 21.28 13.21
CA ALA A 162 35.81 21.09 12.52
C ALA A 162 35.87 21.84 11.17
N LEU A 163 34.76 21.92 10.42
CA LEU A 163 34.68 22.63 9.13
C LEU A 163 34.62 24.15 9.27
N LEU A 164 34.10 24.72 10.36
CA LEU A 164 34.24 26.15 10.68
C LEU A 164 35.72 26.56 10.72
N ASN A 165 36.59 25.71 11.27
CA ASN A 165 38.04 25.91 11.30
C ASN A 165 38.73 25.63 9.94
N LYS A 166 37.97 25.22 8.92
CA LYS A 166 38.43 24.95 7.55
C LYS A 166 37.76 25.85 6.49
N VAL A 167 37.07 26.94 6.85
CA VAL A 167 36.49 27.87 5.87
C VAL A 167 37.53 28.34 4.84
N ASN A 168 37.10 28.51 3.59
CA ASN A 168 37.89 28.66 2.36
C ASN A 168 38.66 27.42 1.88
N SER A 169 38.66 26.30 2.60
CA SER A 169 39.10 25.00 2.06
C SER A 169 38.16 24.53 0.95
N ILE A 170 38.69 23.82 -0.05
CA ILE A 170 37.84 23.19 -1.07
C ILE A 170 37.10 21.99 -0.46
N ALA A 171 35.78 22.07 -0.50
CA ALA A 171 34.87 20.94 -0.34
C ALA A 171 34.42 20.43 -1.71
N THR A 172 34.18 19.13 -1.81
CA THR A 172 33.39 18.52 -2.89
C THR A 172 32.21 17.79 -2.28
N ILE A 173 31.01 18.19 -2.68
CA ILE A 173 29.76 17.49 -2.38
C ILE A 173 29.38 16.68 -3.62
N THR A 174 29.02 15.41 -3.43
CA THR A 174 28.28 14.62 -4.41
C THR A 174 26.98 14.16 -3.79
N VAL A 175 25.87 14.34 -4.50
CA VAL A 175 24.56 13.75 -4.21
C VAL A 175 24.08 13.07 -5.50
N ILE A 176 23.75 11.78 -5.45
CA ILE A 176 23.27 11.01 -6.60
C ILE A 176 21.99 10.27 -6.25
N ALA A 177 21.06 10.19 -7.20
CA ALA A 177 19.91 9.31 -7.08
C ALA A 177 20.40 7.87 -7.10
N GLN A 178 20.00 7.11 -6.07
CA GLN A 178 20.17 5.67 -5.99
C GLN A 178 18.79 5.06 -5.72
N GLN A 179 18.53 3.84 -6.19
CA GLN A 179 17.48 3.04 -5.58
C GLN A 179 18.03 2.50 -4.26
N ALA A 180 17.67 3.13 -3.14
CA ALA A 180 17.78 2.44 -1.86
C ALA A 180 16.90 1.20 -1.94
N ILE A 181 17.41 0.13 -1.37
CA ILE A 181 16.64 -1.08 -1.20
C ILE A 181 16.29 -1.16 0.28
N ALA A 182 15.05 -0.81 0.61
CA ALA A 182 14.50 -1.04 1.93
C ALA A 182 13.84 -2.43 1.94
N GLN A 183 14.09 -3.22 2.97
CA GLN A 183 13.23 -4.38 3.23
C GLN A 183 11.80 -3.87 3.49
N ASN A 184 10.76 -4.59 3.04
CA ASN A 184 9.53 -4.47 3.82
C ASN A 184 9.73 -5.26 5.10
N ALA A 185 9.87 -4.53 6.20
CA ALA A 185 9.95 -5.08 7.54
C ALA A 185 8.84 -6.11 7.83
N SER A 186 7.68 -6.05 7.17
CA SER A 186 6.54 -6.91 7.49
C SER A 186 6.58 -8.35 6.95
N CYS A 187 7.24 -8.64 5.81
CA CYS A 187 6.98 -9.89 5.09
C CYS A 187 8.15 -10.57 4.36
N GLY A 188 8.08 -11.91 4.35
CA GLY A 188 8.86 -12.82 3.52
C GLY A 188 8.02 -13.58 2.48
N ALA A 189 8.70 -14.47 1.76
CA ALA A 189 8.14 -15.35 0.74
C ALA A 189 9.01 -16.62 0.59
N SER A 190 8.55 -17.55 -0.24
CA SER A 190 9.21 -18.83 -0.49
C SER A 190 9.26 -19.14 -1.99
N PHE A 191 10.44 -19.50 -2.51
CA PHE A 191 10.62 -19.83 -3.92
C PHE A 191 10.19 -21.27 -4.22
N ILE A 192 9.16 -21.41 -5.07
CA ILE A 192 8.53 -22.70 -5.40
C ILE A 192 8.87 -23.18 -6.83
N GLY A 193 9.80 -22.50 -7.51
CA GLY A 193 10.43 -22.97 -8.75
C GLY A 193 10.15 -22.10 -9.98
N GLY A 194 11.11 -22.09 -10.91
CA GLY A 194 11.05 -21.33 -12.15
C GLY A 194 11.00 -19.82 -11.93
N ARG A 195 9.80 -19.24 -11.92
CA ARG A 195 9.55 -17.80 -11.73
C ARG A 195 8.51 -17.50 -10.64
N TRP A 196 8.21 -18.49 -9.80
CA TRP A 196 7.09 -18.46 -8.87
C TRP A 196 7.55 -18.42 -7.43
N LEU A 197 6.97 -17.50 -6.66
CA LEU A 197 7.02 -17.53 -5.20
C LEU A 197 5.63 -17.66 -4.59
N LEU A 198 5.62 -18.15 -3.35
CA LEU A 198 4.46 -18.31 -2.49
C LEU A 198 4.64 -17.44 -1.23
N THR A 199 3.61 -16.67 -0.88
CA THR A 199 3.55 -15.76 0.28
C THR A 199 2.10 -15.61 0.76
N ALA A 200 1.87 -14.80 1.80
CA ALA A 200 0.54 -14.46 2.30
C ALA A 200 -0.14 -13.41 1.38
N ALA A 201 -1.48 -13.32 1.41
CA ALA A 201 -2.21 -12.32 0.65
C ALA A 201 -2.09 -10.92 1.29
N HIS A 202 -2.15 -10.84 2.62
CA HIS A 202 -2.03 -9.56 3.34
C HIS A 202 -0.68 -8.84 3.09
N CYS A 203 0.38 -9.60 2.80
CA CYS A 203 1.68 -9.07 2.42
C CYS A 203 1.70 -8.29 1.08
N VAL A 204 0.66 -8.43 0.25
CA VAL A 204 0.64 -7.95 -1.14
C VAL A 204 -0.70 -7.36 -1.58
N GLU A 205 -1.74 -7.33 -0.74
CA GLU A 205 -3.07 -6.84 -1.10
C GLU A 205 -3.08 -5.38 -1.55
N GLY A 206 -2.45 -4.48 -0.77
CA GLY A 206 -2.28 -3.07 -1.15
C GLY A 206 -1.40 -2.84 -2.38
N VAL A 207 -0.52 -3.79 -2.73
CA VAL A 207 0.32 -3.72 -3.94
C VAL A 207 -0.43 -4.25 -5.18
N SER A 208 -1.39 -5.15 -4.99
CA SER A 208 -2.14 -5.78 -6.08
C SER A 208 -3.14 -4.84 -6.79
N ILE A 209 -3.46 -3.69 -6.19
CA ILE A 209 -4.49 -2.76 -6.66
C ILE A 209 -3.95 -1.64 -7.58
N ASN A 210 -2.65 -1.35 -7.56
CA ASN A 210 -2.04 -0.31 -8.40
C ASN A 210 -0.82 -0.85 -9.17
N GLU A 211 -0.79 -0.65 -10.48
CA GLU A 211 0.37 -1.01 -11.32
C GLU A 211 1.66 -0.29 -10.90
N ALA A 212 1.54 0.94 -10.38
CA ALA A 212 2.67 1.72 -9.85
C ALA A 212 3.36 1.04 -8.66
N ASP A 213 2.61 0.44 -7.73
CA ASP A 213 3.17 -0.14 -6.50
C ASP A 213 3.95 -1.44 -6.80
N ILE A 214 3.52 -2.19 -7.83
CA ILE A 214 4.26 -3.34 -8.39
C ILE A 214 5.63 -2.90 -8.94
N THR A 215 5.78 -1.65 -9.41
CA THR A 215 7.09 -1.14 -9.87
C THR A 215 8.09 -0.91 -8.73
N PHE A 216 7.63 -0.74 -7.49
CA PHE A 216 8.50 -0.58 -6.31
C PHE A 216 8.74 -1.90 -5.56
N LEU A 217 7.77 -2.81 -5.53
CA LEU A 217 7.96 -4.14 -4.93
C LEU A 217 8.90 -5.01 -5.78
N LYS A 218 9.84 -5.67 -5.10
CA LYS A 218 10.85 -6.59 -5.60
C LYS A 218 10.95 -7.80 -4.67
N VAL A 219 11.66 -8.82 -5.12
CA VAL A 219 11.93 -10.03 -4.34
C VAL A 219 13.43 -10.26 -4.28
N LYS A 220 13.97 -10.64 -3.12
CA LYS A 220 15.30 -11.24 -3.02
C LYS A 220 15.15 -12.74 -2.81
N VAL A 221 15.32 -13.55 -3.85
CA VAL A 221 15.35 -15.02 -3.71
C VAL A 221 16.68 -15.47 -3.12
N GLY A 222 16.65 -16.44 -2.20
CA GLY A 222 17.84 -16.95 -1.54
C GLY A 222 18.48 -15.97 -0.57
N ALA A 223 17.69 -15.05 -0.01
CA ALA A 223 18.16 -14.06 0.96
C ALA A 223 18.65 -14.74 2.26
N TYR A 224 19.71 -14.21 2.87
CA TYR A 224 20.18 -14.68 4.17
C TYR A 224 20.56 -13.53 5.13
N ASP A 225 21.43 -12.62 4.68
CA ASP A 225 21.88 -11.46 5.43
C ASP A 225 21.43 -10.23 4.66
N LEU A 226 20.37 -9.57 5.13
CA LEU A 226 19.73 -8.47 4.43
C LEU A 226 20.65 -7.26 4.31
N ALA A 227 21.52 -7.00 5.28
CA ALA A 227 22.48 -5.90 5.17
C ALA A 227 23.47 -6.14 4.01
N ASP A 228 23.99 -7.36 3.89
CA ASP A 228 24.84 -7.76 2.76
C ASP A 228 24.05 -7.83 1.43
N ASP A 229 22.89 -8.48 1.41
CA ASP A 229 22.08 -8.69 0.20
C ASP A 229 21.53 -7.40 -0.42
N LEU A 230 21.21 -6.40 0.40
CA LEU A 230 20.74 -5.09 -0.04
C LEU A 230 21.91 -4.17 -0.44
N SER A 231 23.11 -4.34 0.16
CA SER A 231 24.32 -3.60 -0.24
C SER A 231 24.74 -3.86 -1.70
N LYS A 232 24.33 -5.01 -2.26
CA LYS A 232 24.62 -5.45 -3.63
C LYS A 232 23.83 -4.71 -4.73
N GLY A 233 22.96 -3.75 -4.36
CA GLY A 233 22.28 -2.87 -5.31
C GLY A 233 21.10 -3.51 -6.05
N ALA A 234 20.37 -2.70 -6.83
CA ALA A 234 19.07 -3.09 -7.41
C ALA A 234 19.14 -4.30 -8.38
N GLU A 235 20.32 -4.59 -8.95
CA GLU A 235 20.56 -5.78 -9.78
C GLU A 235 20.54 -7.10 -8.97
N SER A 236 20.67 -7.03 -7.64
CA SER A 236 20.65 -8.20 -6.75
C SER A 236 19.23 -8.77 -6.50
N VAL A 237 18.18 -8.01 -6.83
CA VAL A 237 16.76 -8.34 -6.59
C VAL A 237 15.97 -8.54 -7.90
N GLN A 238 14.91 -9.34 -7.82
CA GLN A 238 14.12 -9.79 -8.96
C GLN A 238 12.85 -8.93 -9.11
N ALA A 239 12.54 -8.55 -10.35
CA ALA A 239 11.34 -7.80 -10.69
C ALA A 239 10.09 -8.69 -10.71
N ILE A 240 9.02 -8.21 -10.08
CA ILE A 240 7.69 -8.81 -10.15
C ILE A 240 7.02 -8.44 -11.47
N LYS A 241 6.39 -9.42 -12.11
CA LYS A 241 5.53 -9.27 -13.28
C LYS A 241 4.06 -9.19 -12.90
N ARG A 242 3.62 -10.02 -11.94
CA ARG A 242 2.24 -10.01 -11.44
C ARG A 242 2.14 -10.68 -10.07
N ILE A 243 1.09 -10.33 -9.34
CA ILE A 243 0.72 -10.95 -8.07
C ILE A 243 -0.67 -11.59 -8.26
N TYR A 244 -0.86 -12.84 -7.82
CA TYR A 244 -2.13 -13.55 -7.84
C TYR A 244 -2.55 -13.84 -6.39
N ILE A 245 -3.45 -13.02 -5.85
CA ILE A 245 -4.11 -13.27 -4.56
C ILE A 245 -5.23 -14.31 -4.76
N HIS A 246 -5.45 -15.17 -3.77
CA HIS A 246 -6.56 -16.13 -3.81
C HIS A 246 -7.92 -15.38 -3.91
N PRO A 247 -8.78 -15.65 -4.92
CA PRO A 247 -10.00 -14.85 -5.14
C PRO A 247 -11.00 -14.86 -3.96
N GLU A 248 -10.93 -15.86 -3.09
CA GLU A 248 -11.76 -15.97 -1.87
C GLU A 248 -11.06 -15.48 -0.60
N TYR A 249 -9.90 -14.84 -0.72
CA TYR A 249 -9.35 -13.98 0.33
C TYR A 249 -10.22 -12.73 0.49
N LYS A 250 -10.17 -12.10 1.67
CA LYS A 250 -10.95 -10.90 1.99
C LYS A 250 -10.11 -9.92 2.82
N VAL A 251 -9.72 -8.85 2.14
CA VAL A 251 -9.11 -7.63 2.70
C VAL A 251 -9.78 -7.22 4.01
N ASN A 252 -8.99 -6.89 5.03
CA ASN A 252 -9.42 -6.42 6.36
C ASN A 252 -10.42 -7.36 7.08
N THR A 253 -10.29 -8.69 6.92
CA THR A 253 -11.12 -9.68 7.66
C THR A 253 -10.28 -10.77 8.36
N THR A 254 -10.87 -11.94 8.64
CA THR A 254 -10.32 -13.00 9.51
C THR A 254 -9.17 -13.82 8.90
N PHE A 255 -8.33 -13.20 8.05
CA PHE A 255 -7.19 -13.83 7.35
C PHE A 255 -7.49 -15.21 6.70
N ASN A 256 -8.74 -15.45 6.30
CA ASN A 256 -9.11 -16.72 5.70
C ASN A 256 -8.72 -16.76 4.23
N ASN A 257 -8.10 -17.87 3.80
CA ASN A 257 -7.48 -18.01 2.48
C ASN A 257 -6.35 -16.98 2.24
N ASP A 258 -5.58 -16.64 3.28
CA ASP A 258 -4.45 -15.71 3.21
C ASP A 258 -3.24 -16.30 2.48
N ILE A 259 -3.30 -16.29 1.14
CA ILE A 259 -2.31 -16.88 0.24
C ILE A 259 -2.24 -16.12 -1.08
N ALA A 260 -1.02 -15.86 -1.55
CA ALA A 260 -0.74 -15.25 -2.84
C ALA A 260 0.46 -15.91 -3.54
N LEU A 261 0.44 -15.88 -4.87
CA LEU A 261 1.57 -16.21 -5.72
C LEU A 261 2.15 -14.96 -6.37
N ILE A 262 3.48 -14.92 -6.49
CA ILE A 262 4.19 -13.87 -7.23
C ILE A 262 4.77 -14.51 -8.50
N GLU A 263 4.42 -13.96 -9.67
CA GLU A 263 5.11 -14.23 -10.94
C GLU A 263 6.24 -13.21 -11.11
N LEU A 264 7.48 -13.67 -11.25
CA LEU A 264 8.62 -12.84 -11.63
C LEU A 264 8.65 -12.58 -13.15
N VAL A 265 9.24 -11.45 -13.54
CA VAL A 265 9.51 -11.11 -14.96
C VAL A 265 10.44 -12.15 -15.58
N GLU A 266 11.49 -12.52 -14.85
CA GLU A 266 12.47 -13.52 -15.29
C GLU A 266 12.37 -14.83 -14.52
N THR A 267 12.88 -15.88 -15.15
CA THR A 267 13.06 -17.20 -14.52
C THR A 267 14.34 -17.15 -13.68
N VAL A 268 14.24 -17.54 -12.41
CA VAL A 268 15.37 -17.66 -11.48
C VAL A 268 16.34 -18.74 -11.98
N ASN A 269 17.64 -18.62 -11.64
CA ASN A 269 18.67 -19.61 -11.99
C ASN A 269 18.20 -21.04 -11.66
N PRO A 270 18.23 -22.01 -12.60
CA PRO A 270 17.93 -23.42 -12.34
C PRO A 270 18.71 -24.06 -11.18
N ASP A 271 19.89 -23.56 -10.83
CA ASP A 271 20.66 -24.04 -9.66
C ASP A 271 20.06 -23.58 -8.31
N GLN A 272 19.14 -22.61 -8.32
CA GLN A 272 18.44 -22.15 -7.12
C GLN A 272 17.46 -23.22 -6.66
N GLN A 273 17.70 -23.83 -5.50
CA GLN A 273 16.81 -24.86 -4.96
C GLN A 273 15.47 -24.25 -4.52
N ALA A 274 14.40 -24.73 -5.14
CA ALA A 274 13.01 -24.45 -4.75
C ALA A 274 12.53 -25.40 -3.64
N ILE A 275 11.57 -24.95 -2.82
CA ILE A 275 10.87 -25.82 -1.87
C ILE A 275 9.71 -26.56 -2.54
N SER A 276 9.51 -27.83 -2.16
CA SER A 276 8.35 -28.61 -2.59
C SER A 276 7.16 -28.43 -1.64
N LEU A 277 5.93 -28.59 -2.11
CA LEU A 277 4.74 -28.33 -1.31
C LEU A 277 4.12 -29.61 -0.73
N VAL A 278 3.75 -29.58 0.55
CA VAL A 278 3.00 -30.66 1.21
C VAL A 278 1.57 -30.71 0.67
N ASN A 279 1.04 -31.90 0.42
CA ASN A 279 -0.36 -32.11 0.01
C ASN A 279 -1.31 -32.17 1.24
N ASN A 280 -2.62 -31.99 1.03
CA ASN A 280 -3.57 -31.91 2.14
C ASN A 280 -3.56 -33.14 3.07
N ALA A 281 -3.61 -34.37 2.53
CA ALA A 281 -3.64 -35.60 3.35
C ALA A 281 -2.37 -35.77 4.20
N THR A 282 -1.19 -35.40 3.67
CA THR A 282 0.06 -35.37 4.45
C THR A 282 0.04 -34.26 5.50
N SER A 283 -0.53 -33.08 5.20
CA SER A 283 -0.69 -31.97 6.14
C SER A 283 -1.65 -32.31 7.30
N GLU A 284 -2.70 -33.09 7.04
CA GLU A 284 -3.61 -33.63 8.05
C GLU A 284 -2.91 -34.66 8.95
N GLN A 285 -2.20 -35.63 8.37
CA GLN A 285 -1.50 -36.67 9.13
C GLN A 285 -0.36 -36.09 10.00
N LEU A 286 0.37 -35.08 9.50
CA LEU A 286 1.42 -34.42 10.27
C LEU A 286 0.86 -33.65 11.48
N ALA A 287 -0.32 -33.03 11.34
CA ALA A 287 -1.03 -32.38 12.44
C ALA A 287 -1.60 -33.38 13.46
N LEU A 288 -2.15 -34.51 13.00
CA LEU A 288 -2.61 -35.61 13.87
C LEU A 288 -1.48 -36.22 14.70
N ASN A 289 -0.25 -36.21 14.17
CA ASN A 289 0.94 -36.72 14.85
C ASN A 289 1.62 -35.68 15.77
N ASN A 290 1.09 -34.44 15.86
CA ASN A 290 1.76 -33.31 16.51
C ASN A 290 3.24 -33.16 16.06
N SER A 291 3.47 -33.23 14.75
CA SER A 291 4.83 -33.30 14.18
C SER A 291 5.61 -32.00 14.37
N ALA A 292 6.92 -32.13 14.59
CA ALA A 292 7.84 -30.99 14.60
C ALA A 292 7.92 -30.32 13.22
N VAL A 293 7.96 -29.00 13.23
CA VAL A 293 8.03 -28.11 12.05
C VAL A 293 8.92 -26.91 12.36
N THR A 294 9.48 -26.29 11.32
CA THR A 294 10.35 -25.12 11.46
C THR A 294 9.70 -23.92 10.78
N VAL A 295 9.67 -22.75 11.43
CA VAL A 295 9.40 -21.47 10.76
C VAL A 295 10.71 -20.68 10.67
N ILE A 296 10.88 -19.95 9.56
CA ILE A 296 12.10 -19.21 9.23
C ILE A 296 11.77 -17.80 8.75
N GLY A 297 12.57 -16.81 9.13
CA GLY A 297 12.35 -15.42 8.75
C GLY A 297 13.22 -14.38 9.46
N TRP A 298 12.86 -13.12 9.26
CA TRP A 298 13.51 -11.93 9.81
C TRP A 298 12.55 -11.12 10.69
N GLY A 299 11.55 -11.76 11.28
CA GLY A 299 10.58 -11.13 12.17
C GLY A 299 11.18 -10.56 13.45
N ASN A 300 10.35 -9.80 14.17
CA ASN A 300 10.71 -9.15 15.42
C ASN A 300 11.23 -10.16 16.45
N ILE A 301 12.21 -9.74 17.24
CA ILE A 301 13.06 -10.66 18.02
C ILE A 301 12.81 -10.57 19.53
N ILE A 302 11.84 -9.74 19.95
CA ILE A 302 11.48 -9.48 21.33
C ILE A 302 10.02 -9.92 21.55
N PRO A 303 9.72 -10.74 22.58
CA PRO A 303 8.35 -11.18 22.85
C PRO A 303 7.47 -10.03 23.33
N TYR A 304 6.17 -10.15 23.09
CA TYR A 304 5.16 -9.30 23.71
C TYR A 304 3.83 -10.06 23.87
N GLY A 305 3.15 -9.86 24.99
CA GLY A 305 1.82 -10.38 25.25
C GLY A 305 0.72 -9.60 24.51
N PRO A 306 -0.50 -10.13 24.42
CA PRO A 306 -1.63 -9.47 23.75
C PRO A 306 -2.15 -8.20 24.44
N LYS A 307 -1.62 -7.86 25.62
CA LYS A 307 -1.94 -6.63 26.39
C LYS A 307 -0.68 -5.84 26.78
N ASP A 308 0.45 -6.16 26.14
CA ASP A 308 1.72 -5.44 26.30
C ASP A 308 1.85 -4.38 25.19
N GLU A 309 2.56 -3.28 25.45
CA GLU A 309 2.92 -2.31 24.40
C GLU A 309 3.83 -2.96 23.36
N LEU A 310 3.64 -2.64 22.07
CA LEU A 310 4.45 -3.20 20.99
C LEU A 310 5.93 -2.80 21.16
N PRO A 311 6.88 -3.75 21.19
CA PRO A 311 8.29 -3.43 21.26
C PRO A 311 8.74 -2.75 19.96
N GLY A 312 9.60 -1.73 20.08
CA GLY A 312 10.21 -1.07 18.92
C GLY A 312 10.98 -2.06 18.04
N ASN A 313 11.13 -1.73 16.75
CA ASN A 313 11.69 -2.65 15.75
C ASN A 313 13.04 -3.23 16.23
N SER A 314 13.09 -4.56 16.24
CA SER A 314 14.17 -5.38 16.76
C SER A 314 14.67 -6.41 15.76
N GLN A 315 14.14 -6.39 14.52
CA GLN A 315 14.39 -7.36 13.46
C GLN A 315 15.89 -7.59 13.18
N PRO A 316 16.31 -8.82 12.81
CA PRO A 316 17.70 -9.16 12.55
C PRO A 316 18.03 -9.03 11.05
N ASP A 317 19.24 -8.60 10.70
CA ASP A 317 19.69 -8.67 9.30
C ASP A 317 19.82 -10.13 8.81
N LYS A 318 20.22 -11.03 9.72
CA LYS A 318 20.45 -12.45 9.43
C LYS A 318 19.22 -13.29 9.67
N LEU A 319 18.96 -14.24 8.77
CA LEU A 319 17.85 -15.18 8.83
C LEU A 319 17.86 -15.98 10.14
N GLN A 320 16.69 -16.12 10.77
CA GLN A 320 16.48 -16.88 11.99
C GLN A 320 15.56 -18.07 11.73
N GLN A 321 15.58 -19.04 12.65
CA GLN A 321 14.79 -20.27 12.59
C GLN A 321 14.27 -20.66 13.98
N VAL A 322 13.11 -21.30 14.04
CA VAL A 322 12.60 -21.88 15.29
C VAL A 322 11.72 -23.11 15.04
N GLU A 323 11.90 -24.14 15.89
CA GLU A 323 11.13 -25.37 15.87
C GLU A 323 9.86 -25.26 16.74
N LEU A 324 8.74 -25.72 16.20
CA LEU A 324 7.39 -25.70 16.78
C LEU A 324 6.71 -27.07 16.59
N SER A 325 5.64 -27.31 17.35
CA SER A 325 4.76 -28.49 17.24
C SER A 325 3.49 -28.15 16.45
N LEU A 326 3.09 -28.97 15.48
CA LEU A 326 1.80 -28.79 14.81
C LEU A 326 0.60 -29.11 15.71
N LEU A 327 -0.52 -28.43 15.47
CA LEU A 327 -1.82 -28.72 16.06
C LEU A 327 -2.85 -29.10 15.00
N THR A 328 -3.72 -30.05 15.32
CA THR A 328 -5.00 -30.21 14.60
C THR A 328 -5.89 -28.98 14.83
N ASN A 329 -6.78 -28.68 13.87
CA ASN A 329 -7.70 -27.54 14.00
C ASN A 329 -8.61 -27.66 15.24
N SER A 330 -8.90 -28.89 15.72
CA SER A 330 -9.64 -29.11 16.97
C SER A 330 -8.82 -28.78 18.23
N GLN A 331 -7.53 -29.14 18.27
CA GLN A 331 -6.63 -28.74 19.36
C GLN A 331 -6.45 -27.22 19.36
N CYS A 332 -6.17 -26.62 18.20
CA CYS A 332 -5.98 -25.18 18.06
C CYS A 332 -7.22 -24.38 18.48
N LYS A 333 -8.42 -24.76 18.01
CA LYS A 333 -9.70 -24.14 18.41
C LYS A 333 -9.93 -24.19 19.92
N THR A 334 -9.65 -25.33 20.55
CA THR A 334 -9.79 -25.49 22.00
C THR A 334 -8.79 -24.62 22.76
N LYS A 335 -7.52 -24.63 22.34
CA LYS A 335 -6.45 -23.86 23.01
C LYS A 335 -6.67 -22.35 22.89
N LEU A 336 -7.02 -21.84 21.70
CA LEU A 336 -7.36 -20.43 21.51
C LEU A 336 -8.59 -20.02 22.33
N ALA A 337 -9.65 -20.84 22.36
CA ALA A 337 -10.85 -20.52 23.14
C ALA A 337 -10.56 -20.46 24.65
N GLN A 338 -9.70 -21.35 25.16
CA GLN A 338 -9.19 -21.26 26.53
C GLN A 338 -8.37 -19.97 26.75
N ALA A 339 -7.39 -19.69 25.88
CA ALA A 339 -6.49 -18.55 26.03
C ALA A 339 -7.23 -17.19 25.99
N TYR A 340 -8.22 -17.01 25.10
CA TYR A 340 -9.10 -15.83 25.11
C TYR A 340 -10.00 -15.76 26.35
N THR A 341 -10.47 -16.91 26.86
CA THR A 341 -11.28 -16.95 28.10
C THR A 341 -10.46 -16.52 29.32
N GLU A 342 -9.19 -16.94 29.41
CA GLU A 342 -8.27 -16.54 30.46
C GLU A 342 -7.83 -15.07 30.33
N LEU A 343 -7.70 -14.56 29.10
CA LEU A 343 -7.28 -13.19 28.82
C LEU A 343 -8.36 -12.12 29.10
N GLU A 344 -9.63 -12.42 28.78
CA GLU A 344 -10.75 -11.47 28.89
C GLU A 344 -11.72 -11.75 30.05
N GLY A 345 -11.63 -12.91 30.70
CA GLY A 345 -12.55 -13.31 31.77
C GLY A 345 -13.99 -13.61 31.30
N ILE A 346 -14.18 -13.76 29.98
CA ILE A 346 -15.46 -14.07 29.32
C ILE A 346 -15.30 -15.41 28.59
N THR A 347 -16.24 -16.34 28.75
CA THR A 347 -16.16 -17.67 28.12
C THR A 347 -16.28 -17.61 26.60
N TYR A 348 -15.22 -18.01 25.89
CA TYR A 348 -15.22 -18.27 24.46
C TYR A 348 -15.42 -19.76 24.16
N LEU A 349 -16.16 -20.06 23.09
CA LEU A 349 -16.32 -21.41 22.55
C LEU A 349 -15.35 -21.67 21.39
N ALA A 350 -14.97 -22.94 21.20
CA ALA A 350 -14.13 -23.41 20.09
C ALA A 350 -14.67 -23.08 18.68
N SER A 351 -15.96 -22.72 18.56
CA SER A 351 -16.60 -22.26 17.32
C SER A 351 -16.43 -20.76 17.04
N GLN A 352 -16.02 -19.95 18.03
CA GLN A 352 -15.95 -18.49 17.92
C GLN A 352 -14.56 -17.96 17.49
N VAL A 353 -13.51 -18.79 17.59
CA VAL A 353 -12.11 -18.38 17.38
C VAL A 353 -11.63 -18.40 15.92
N GLY A 354 -12.54 -18.34 14.95
CA GLY A 354 -12.25 -18.09 13.53
C GLY A 354 -11.58 -19.21 12.70
N ILE A 355 -10.86 -20.15 13.33
CA ILE A 355 -10.04 -21.16 12.62
C ILE A 355 -10.84 -21.97 11.58
N THR A 356 -10.44 -21.90 10.31
CA THR A 356 -11.03 -22.66 9.19
C THR A 356 -10.14 -23.85 8.81
N ASP A 357 -10.60 -24.69 7.88
CA ASP A 357 -9.78 -25.81 7.36
C ASP A 357 -8.70 -25.35 6.37
N SER A 358 -8.83 -24.13 5.83
CA SER A 358 -7.76 -23.42 5.11
C SER A 358 -6.60 -22.99 6.02
N MET A 359 -6.71 -23.18 7.34
CA MET A 359 -5.69 -22.85 8.33
C MET A 359 -5.08 -24.11 8.97
N ILE A 360 -3.88 -23.95 9.52
CA ILE A 360 -3.21 -24.89 10.43
C ILE A 360 -2.47 -24.06 11.49
N CYS A 361 -2.30 -24.59 12.69
CA CYS A 361 -1.64 -23.87 13.78
C CYS A 361 -0.39 -24.62 14.25
N ALA A 362 0.58 -23.88 14.79
CA ALA A 362 1.75 -24.46 15.46
C ALA A 362 1.98 -23.79 16.83
N GLU A 363 2.65 -24.48 17.74
CA GLU A 363 2.93 -23.99 19.09
C GLU A 363 4.36 -24.25 19.54
N SER A 364 4.83 -23.44 20.49
CA SER A 364 6.09 -23.67 21.20
C SER A 364 6.13 -25.05 21.89
N LEU A 365 7.22 -25.79 21.70
CA LEU A 365 7.50 -27.08 22.35
C LEU A 365 7.80 -26.98 23.87
N VAL A 366 7.51 -25.83 24.52
CA VAL A 366 7.79 -25.61 25.94
C VAL A 366 6.72 -26.27 26.82
N ILE A 367 7.10 -27.36 27.47
CA ILE A 367 6.32 -28.01 28.53
C ILE A 367 6.15 -27.02 29.70
N GLN A 368 4.88 -26.73 30.02
CA GLN A 368 4.36 -25.83 31.08
C GLN A 368 5.35 -24.94 31.86
N PRO A 369 5.17 -23.61 31.86
CA PRO A 369 5.82 -22.77 32.87
C PRO A 369 5.35 -23.19 34.28
N PRO A 370 6.24 -23.28 35.28
CA PRO A 370 5.81 -23.43 36.67
C PRO A 370 4.93 -22.25 37.07
N THR A 371 3.88 -22.52 37.83
CA THR A 371 2.78 -21.59 38.14
C THR A 371 3.29 -20.23 38.64
N GLY A 372 3.06 -19.17 37.85
CA GLY A 372 3.41 -17.79 38.19
C GLY A 372 4.62 -17.18 37.45
N ALA A 373 5.27 -17.91 36.53
CA ALA A 373 6.26 -17.33 35.62
C ALA A 373 5.59 -16.59 34.43
N ALA A 374 6.30 -15.61 33.85
CA ALA A 374 5.76 -14.73 32.80
C ALA A 374 5.37 -15.46 31.49
N LEU A 375 4.38 -14.89 30.79
CA LEU A 375 3.74 -15.44 29.58
C LEU A 375 4.66 -15.54 28.34
N THR A 376 5.83 -14.89 28.39
CA THR A 376 6.71 -14.57 27.26
C THR A 376 7.88 -15.54 27.04
N ASN A 377 7.84 -16.73 27.66
CA ASN A 377 8.82 -17.81 27.45
C ASN A 377 8.46 -18.75 26.27
N GLY A 378 7.56 -18.34 25.38
CA GLY A 378 7.20 -19.12 24.19
C GLY A 378 8.24 -19.02 23.07
N LYS A 379 7.91 -19.70 21.97
CA LYS A 379 8.61 -19.71 20.69
C LYS A 379 7.53 -19.61 19.62
N GLY A 380 7.80 -18.90 18.52
CA GLY A 380 6.82 -18.69 17.47
C GLY A 380 7.32 -17.74 16.38
N SER A 381 6.48 -17.49 15.40
CA SER A 381 6.63 -16.40 14.44
C SER A 381 6.34 -15.04 15.09
N CYS A 382 6.89 -13.96 14.52
CA CYS A 382 6.69 -12.60 15.00
C CYS A 382 6.45 -11.61 13.85
N GLN A 383 6.21 -10.34 14.19
CA GLN A 383 5.97 -9.27 13.21
C GLN A 383 7.18 -9.10 12.26
N GLY A 384 7.00 -9.46 11.00
CA GLY A 384 8.05 -9.53 9.98
C GLY A 384 8.32 -10.92 9.40
N ASP A 385 7.79 -11.98 10.01
CA ASP A 385 7.83 -13.34 9.45
C ASP A 385 6.66 -13.63 8.49
N SER A 386 5.65 -12.74 8.40
CA SER A 386 4.44 -12.93 7.59
C SER A 386 4.75 -13.28 6.14
N GLY A 387 3.98 -14.20 5.56
CA GLY A 387 4.26 -14.74 4.23
C GLY A 387 5.47 -15.68 4.15
N GLY A 388 6.28 -15.77 5.20
CA GLY A 388 7.37 -16.74 5.35
C GLY A 388 6.86 -18.18 5.45
N PRO A 389 7.70 -19.18 5.14
CA PRO A 389 7.29 -20.57 5.08
C PRO A 389 7.36 -21.28 6.45
N LEU A 390 6.31 -22.04 6.77
CA LEU A 390 6.36 -23.10 7.78
C LEU A 390 6.70 -24.42 7.07
N ILE A 391 7.85 -25.00 7.40
CA ILE A 391 8.45 -26.14 6.69
C ILE A 391 8.53 -27.39 7.57
N VAL A 392 8.60 -28.55 6.91
CA VAL A 392 8.70 -29.87 7.55
C VAL A 392 9.69 -30.75 6.77
N ALA A 393 10.50 -31.52 7.48
CA ALA A 393 11.33 -32.56 6.88
C ALA A 393 10.50 -33.83 6.66
N THR A 394 10.43 -34.33 5.43
CA THR A 394 9.77 -35.60 5.10
C THR A 394 10.74 -36.54 4.39
N HIS A 395 10.28 -37.75 4.04
CA HIS A 395 11.04 -38.69 3.22
C HIS A 395 11.32 -38.18 1.80
N LEU A 396 10.76 -37.03 1.40
CA LEU A 396 11.02 -36.33 0.13
C LEU A 396 11.97 -35.12 0.31
N GLY A 397 12.54 -34.93 1.50
CA GLY A 397 13.32 -33.75 1.87
C GLY A 397 12.47 -32.67 2.53
N TRP A 398 12.95 -31.42 2.50
CA TRP A 398 12.21 -30.28 3.05
C TRP A 398 11.00 -29.92 2.18
N GLN A 399 9.86 -29.73 2.84
CA GLN A 399 8.59 -29.40 2.19
C GLN A 399 7.87 -28.28 2.95
N GLN A 400 7.19 -27.38 2.25
CA GLN A 400 6.40 -26.31 2.85
C GLN A 400 4.99 -26.80 3.15
N LEU A 401 4.59 -26.64 4.41
CA LEU A 401 3.31 -27.06 4.95
C LEU A 401 2.38 -25.87 5.26
N GLY A 402 2.96 -24.72 5.63
CA GLY A 402 2.23 -23.51 5.95
C GLY A 402 2.90 -22.23 5.43
N ILE A 403 2.17 -21.13 5.59
CA ILE A 403 2.60 -19.75 5.35
C ILE A 403 2.25 -18.96 6.60
N VAL A 404 3.17 -18.19 7.18
CA VAL A 404 2.89 -17.33 8.36
C VAL A 404 1.78 -16.35 8.01
N SER A 405 0.71 -16.33 8.79
CA SER A 405 -0.47 -15.49 8.55
C SER A 405 -0.74 -14.54 9.70
N TYR A 406 -1.05 -15.04 10.91
CA TYR A 406 -1.27 -14.19 12.08
C TYR A 406 -1.04 -14.91 13.43
N GLY A 407 -0.91 -14.13 14.50
CA GLY A 407 -0.74 -14.61 15.88
C GLY A 407 -1.36 -13.64 16.89
N VAL A 408 -1.28 -13.96 18.19
CA VAL A 408 -1.84 -13.16 19.29
C VAL A 408 -0.74 -12.86 20.30
N GLY A 409 -0.22 -11.63 20.27
CA GLY A 409 1.12 -11.33 20.79
C GLY A 409 2.21 -11.91 19.90
N CYS A 410 3.40 -12.12 20.45
CA CYS A 410 4.51 -12.83 19.81
C CYS A 410 5.27 -13.67 20.85
N GLY A 411 5.44 -14.96 20.56
CA GLY A 411 6.08 -15.92 21.47
C GLY A 411 5.34 -16.14 22.79
N VAL A 412 4.01 -16.08 22.77
CA VAL A 412 3.16 -16.28 23.97
C VAL A 412 2.71 -17.74 24.04
N ALA A 413 3.24 -18.52 24.97
CA ALA A 413 3.06 -19.99 24.97
C ALA A 413 1.59 -20.47 25.06
N ALA A 414 0.67 -19.63 25.53
CA ALA A 414 -0.77 -19.89 25.56
C ALA A 414 -1.46 -19.77 24.18
N PHE A 415 -0.97 -18.91 23.29
CA PHE A 415 -1.57 -18.66 21.97
C PHE A 415 -0.73 -19.35 20.89
N PRO A 416 -1.27 -20.35 20.16
CA PRO A 416 -0.59 -20.91 18.99
C PRO A 416 -0.62 -19.93 17.81
N ASP A 417 0.45 -19.91 17.02
CA ASP A 417 0.53 -19.15 15.77
C ASP A 417 -0.35 -19.80 14.69
N VAL A 418 -0.92 -18.99 13.80
CA VAL A 418 -1.83 -19.43 12.73
C VAL A 418 -1.20 -19.23 11.35
N TYR A 419 -1.28 -20.28 10.54
CA TYR A 419 -0.65 -20.39 9.23
C TYR A 419 -1.67 -20.82 8.18
N THR A 420 -1.54 -20.33 6.95
CA THR A 420 -2.36 -20.80 5.82
C THR A 420 -1.91 -22.20 5.40
N ARG A 421 -2.84 -23.17 5.40
CA ARG A 421 -2.58 -24.60 5.11
C ARG A 421 -2.33 -24.81 3.62
N VAL A 422 -1.06 -24.78 3.21
CA VAL A 422 -0.62 -24.93 1.80
C VAL A 422 -1.23 -26.15 1.11
N GLY A 423 -1.38 -27.26 1.84
CA GLY A 423 -1.98 -28.50 1.33
C GLY A 423 -3.34 -28.33 0.68
N ASN A 424 -4.20 -27.46 1.22
CA ASN A 424 -5.54 -27.18 0.72
C ASN A 424 -5.51 -26.40 -0.62
N PHE A 425 -4.47 -25.62 -0.86
CA PHE A 425 -4.35 -24.72 -2.03
C PHE A 425 -3.54 -25.32 -3.19
N THR A 426 -2.99 -26.54 -3.05
CA THR A 426 -2.12 -27.15 -4.08
C THR A 426 -2.76 -27.25 -5.47
N SER A 427 -4.09 -27.33 -5.58
CA SER A 427 -4.81 -27.30 -6.86
C SER A 427 -4.85 -25.88 -7.48
N TRP A 428 -5.10 -24.85 -6.68
CA TRP A 428 -5.08 -23.44 -7.11
C TRP A 428 -3.66 -23.01 -7.52
N ILE A 429 -2.64 -23.43 -6.75
CA ILE A 429 -1.24 -23.18 -7.09
C ILE A 429 -0.90 -23.79 -8.45
N LYS A 430 -1.29 -25.06 -8.69
CA LYS A 430 -1.01 -25.73 -9.97
C LYS A 430 -1.75 -25.09 -11.15
N SER A 431 -2.98 -24.64 -10.97
CA SER A 431 -3.75 -24.04 -12.08
C SER A 431 -3.21 -22.70 -12.55
N ILE A 432 -2.59 -21.93 -11.65
CA ILE A 432 -1.83 -20.73 -12.01
C ILE A 432 -0.44 -21.10 -12.56
N THR A 433 0.37 -21.83 -11.78
CA THR A 433 1.80 -22.04 -12.10
C THR A 433 2.07 -22.96 -13.28
N THR A 434 1.15 -23.87 -13.60
CA THR A 434 1.32 -24.92 -14.63
C THR A 434 0.07 -25.15 -15.50
N GLY A 435 -0.99 -24.36 -15.31
CA GLY A 435 -2.31 -24.56 -15.93
C GLY A 435 -2.74 -23.42 -16.86
N ILE A 436 -4.03 -23.12 -16.86
CA ILE A 436 -4.61 -21.94 -17.53
C ILE A 436 -4.88 -20.87 -16.48
N ALA A 437 -4.04 -19.84 -16.42
CA ALA A 437 -4.16 -18.72 -15.48
C ALA A 437 -4.89 -17.55 -16.13
N ILE A 438 -6.04 -17.14 -15.59
CA ILE A 438 -6.57 -15.78 -15.76
C ILE A 438 -5.96 -14.85 -14.71
N GLU A 439 -5.83 -13.58 -15.08
CA GLU A 439 -5.42 -12.49 -14.20
C GLU A 439 -6.30 -12.33 -12.95
N PRO A 440 -5.81 -11.65 -11.89
CA PRO A 440 -6.51 -11.48 -10.62
C PRO A 440 -7.93 -10.92 -10.72
N SER A 441 -8.62 -10.93 -9.57
CA SER A 441 -9.95 -10.33 -9.41
C SER A 441 -9.94 -8.86 -9.85
N TYR A 442 -10.88 -8.47 -10.72
CA TYR A 442 -10.95 -7.11 -11.27
C TYR A 442 -12.20 -6.38 -10.77
N ASN A 443 -12.04 -5.14 -10.32
CA ASN A 443 -13.12 -4.33 -9.79
C ASN A 443 -13.36 -3.10 -10.66
N PHE A 444 -14.53 -3.00 -11.29
CA PHE A 444 -15.02 -1.82 -12.03
C PHE A 444 -15.44 -0.67 -11.08
N ALA A 445 -15.07 -0.77 -9.80
CA ALA A 445 -15.31 0.20 -8.75
C ALA A 445 -16.79 0.64 -8.65
N ILE A 446 -17.01 1.94 -8.44
CA ILE A 446 -18.33 2.55 -8.27
C ILE A 446 -18.72 3.22 -9.59
N THR A 447 -19.88 2.84 -10.14
CA THR A 447 -20.30 3.18 -11.50
C THR A 447 -21.69 3.85 -11.47
N PRO A 448 -21.91 4.97 -12.19
CA PRO A 448 -23.24 5.57 -12.32
C PRO A 448 -24.20 4.67 -13.14
N GLN A 449 -25.49 4.61 -12.78
CA GLN A 449 -26.45 3.76 -13.51
C GLN A 449 -26.50 4.09 -15.02
N ASN A 450 -26.62 3.04 -15.83
CA ASN A 450 -26.62 3.07 -17.30
C ASN A 450 -25.29 3.49 -17.95
N THR A 451 -24.20 3.57 -17.18
CA THR A 451 -22.83 3.65 -17.72
C THR A 451 -22.36 2.26 -18.14
N ALA A 452 -21.68 2.16 -19.28
CA ALA A 452 -20.97 0.95 -19.69
C ALA A 452 -19.46 1.12 -19.47
N GLN A 453 -18.79 0.04 -19.07
CA GLN A 453 -17.34 -0.03 -18.91
C GLN A 453 -16.79 -1.34 -19.49
N THR A 454 -15.54 -1.32 -19.95
CA THR A 454 -14.87 -2.48 -20.55
C THR A 454 -13.49 -2.65 -19.93
N ALA A 455 -13.13 -3.88 -19.59
CA ALA A 455 -11.79 -4.29 -19.19
C ALA A 455 -11.27 -5.41 -20.11
N GLN A 456 -9.96 -5.58 -20.16
CA GLN A 456 -9.29 -6.71 -20.81
C GLN A 456 -8.53 -7.48 -19.73
N LEU A 457 -8.77 -8.78 -19.61
CA LEU A 457 -8.08 -9.66 -18.69
C LEU A 457 -7.23 -10.65 -19.47
N THR A 458 -5.93 -10.70 -19.19
CA THR A 458 -5.03 -11.64 -19.83
C THR A 458 -5.30 -13.05 -19.32
N VAL A 459 -5.40 -14.01 -20.24
CA VAL A 459 -5.44 -15.45 -19.92
C VAL A 459 -4.21 -16.11 -20.52
N THR A 460 -3.45 -16.85 -19.71
CA THR A 460 -2.14 -17.41 -20.05
C THR A 460 -2.11 -18.92 -19.82
N ASN A 461 -1.64 -19.67 -20.82
CA ASN A 461 -1.45 -21.11 -20.74
C ASN A 461 -0.02 -21.44 -20.28
N HIS A 462 0.17 -21.60 -18.97
CA HIS A 462 1.45 -21.98 -18.38
C HIS A 462 1.76 -23.49 -18.54
N SER A 463 0.84 -24.29 -19.07
CA SER A 463 1.04 -25.73 -19.31
C SER A 463 1.97 -26.03 -20.50
N ASN A 464 2.17 -27.32 -20.78
CA ASN A 464 2.93 -27.80 -21.95
C ASN A 464 2.01 -28.23 -23.12
N SER A 465 0.70 -28.05 -23.00
CA SER A 465 -0.32 -28.51 -23.97
C SER A 465 -1.18 -27.34 -24.45
N SER A 466 -1.59 -27.33 -25.71
CA SER A 466 -2.59 -26.39 -26.21
C SER A 466 -3.99 -26.79 -25.76
N ALA A 467 -4.86 -25.82 -25.49
CA ALA A 467 -6.25 -26.06 -25.08
C ALA A 467 -7.25 -25.28 -25.94
N ASN A 468 -8.45 -25.83 -26.11
CA ASN A 468 -9.64 -25.03 -26.42
C ASN A 468 -10.22 -24.53 -25.10
N LEU A 469 -10.58 -23.26 -25.02
CA LEU A 469 -11.15 -22.66 -23.80
C LEU A 469 -12.61 -22.29 -24.01
N THR A 470 -13.45 -22.55 -23.02
CA THR A 470 -14.78 -21.94 -22.91
C THR A 470 -14.92 -21.21 -21.59
N PHE A 471 -15.73 -20.14 -21.60
CA PHE A 471 -15.86 -19.21 -20.48
C PHE A 471 -17.32 -19.11 -20.08
N SER A 472 -17.58 -19.08 -18.77
CA SER A 472 -18.91 -18.86 -18.21
C SER A 472 -18.85 -18.00 -16.96
N LEU A 473 -20.00 -17.40 -16.59
CA LEU A 473 -20.14 -16.57 -15.40
C LEU A 473 -21.04 -17.26 -14.39
N SER A 474 -20.58 -17.36 -13.14
CA SER A 474 -21.40 -17.77 -11.99
C SER A 474 -21.60 -16.59 -11.05
N ALA A 475 -22.81 -16.40 -10.52
CA ALA A 475 -23.13 -15.25 -9.66
C ALA A 475 -22.81 -15.53 -8.18
N GLU A 476 -22.14 -14.57 -7.52
CA GLU A 476 -21.86 -14.61 -6.08
C GLU A 476 -22.73 -13.60 -5.29
N LYS A 477 -22.95 -12.39 -5.83
CA LYS A 477 -23.89 -11.39 -5.28
C LYS A 477 -24.56 -10.68 -6.46
N LEU A 478 -25.90 -10.63 -6.44
CA LEU A 478 -26.79 -10.17 -7.53
C LEU A 478 -26.51 -10.84 -8.89
N SER A 479 -27.29 -11.89 -9.22
CA SER A 479 -27.27 -12.50 -10.55
C SER A 479 -27.90 -11.57 -11.59
N SER A 480 -27.09 -10.80 -12.30
CA SER A 480 -27.53 -9.90 -13.36
C SER A 480 -26.87 -10.25 -14.70
N SER A 481 -27.51 -9.85 -15.80
CA SER A 481 -26.91 -9.83 -17.13
C SER A 481 -26.09 -8.55 -17.38
N ALA A 482 -25.59 -7.91 -16.32
CA ALA A 482 -24.79 -6.69 -16.43
C ALA A 482 -23.35 -6.99 -16.89
N PHE A 483 -22.85 -8.20 -16.63
CA PHE A 483 -21.55 -8.65 -17.12
C PHE A 483 -21.70 -9.52 -18.37
N THR A 484 -20.88 -9.25 -19.39
CA THR A 484 -20.72 -10.12 -20.57
C THR A 484 -19.24 -10.35 -20.87
N LEU A 485 -18.94 -11.43 -21.59
CA LEU A 485 -17.58 -11.85 -21.92
C LEU A 485 -17.43 -11.99 -23.44
N ASN A 486 -16.45 -11.31 -24.03
CA ASN A 486 -15.97 -11.61 -25.38
C ASN A 486 -14.61 -12.33 -25.31
N ALA A 487 -14.67 -13.64 -25.55
CA ALA A 487 -13.53 -14.55 -25.50
C ALA A 487 -12.93 -14.88 -26.88
N GLU A 488 -13.18 -14.07 -27.93
CA GLU A 488 -12.79 -14.40 -29.31
C GLU A 488 -11.31 -14.72 -29.50
N THR A 489 -10.41 -13.98 -28.84
CA THR A 489 -8.97 -14.24 -28.91
C THR A 489 -8.52 -15.46 -28.10
N CYS A 490 -9.38 -15.96 -27.20
CA CYS A 490 -9.06 -17.01 -26.21
C CYS A 490 -9.68 -18.38 -26.52
N LYS A 491 -10.54 -18.52 -27.54
CA LYS A 491 -11.22 -19.80 -27.88
C LYS A 491 -10.25 -20.98 -28.05
N PHE A 492 -9.03 -20.73 -28.52
CA PHE A 492 -7.92 -21.68 -28.55
C PHE A 492 -6.66 -20.99 -28.03
N LEU A 493 -5.98 -21.59 -27.06
CA LEU A 493 -4.78 -21.03 -26.44
C LEU A 493 -3.64 -22.08 -26.46
N ALA A 494 -2.62 -21.80 -27.27
CA ALA A 494 -1.46 -22.66 -27.40
C ALA A 494 -0.59 -22.68 -26.12
N ALA A 495 0.20 -23.74 -25.94
CA ALA A 495 1.12 -23.85 -24.81
C ALA A 495 2.09 -22.65 -24.73
N LYS A 496 2.29 -22.11 -23.51
CA LYS A 496 3.13 -20.94 -23.22
C LYS A 496 2.70 -19.64 -23.93
N GLN A 497 1.45 -19.52 -24.36
CA GLN A 497 0.89 -18.29 -24.97
C GLN A 497 -0.15 -17.63 -24.07
N SER A 498 -0.43 -16.36 -24.37
CA SER A 498 -1.46 -15.55 -23.71
C SER A 498 -2.46 -15.00 -24.74
N CYS A 499 -3.69 -14.74 -24.29
CA CYS A 499 -4.76 -14.09 -25.04
C CYS A 499 -5.47 -13.05 -24.16
N GLN A 500 -6.36 -12.25 -24.74
CA GLN A 500 -7.15 -11.24 -24.03
C GLN A 500 -8.63 -11.60 -23.99
N LEU A 501 -9.17 -11.72 -22.78
CA LEU A 501 -10.59 -11.89 -22.49
C LEU A 501 -11.18 -10.50 -22.21
N GLN A 502 -12.03 -10.02 -23.11
CA GLN A 502 -12.77 -8.79 -22.87
C GLN A 502 -13.91 -9.07 -21.89
N VAL A 503 -14.02 -8.20 -20.89
CA VAL A 503 -15.10 -8.20 -19.88
C VAL A 503 -15.82 -6.86 -19.98
N ASP A 504 -17.09 -6.90 -20.33
CA ASP A 504 -17.94 -5.69 -20.41
C ASP A 504 -18.91 -5.67 -19.23
N PHE A 505 -19.04 -4.51 -18.59
CA PHE A 505 -20.00 -4.22 -17.52
C PHE A 505 -20.98 -3.12 -17.96
N ASP A 506 -22.28 -3.36 -17.76
CA ASP A 506 -23.38 -2.50 -18.18
C ASP A 506 -24.29 -2.20 -16.96
N ALA A 507 -24.15 -1.00 -16.40
CA ALA A 507 -24.72 -0.62 -15.10
C ALA A 507 -26.24 -0.37 -15.09
N LYS A 508 -27.02 -1.09 -15.89
CA LYS A 508 -28.50 -1.00 -15.95
C LYS A 508 -29.18 -1.35 -14.63
N THR A 509 -28.68 -2.39 -13.95
CA THR A 509 -29.21 -2.83 -12.64
C THR A 509 -28.37 -2.23 -11.53
N VAL A 510 -29.02 -1.57 -10.57
CA VAL A 510 -28.36 -0.94 -9.40
C VAL A 510 -27.97 -2.00 -8.35
N GLY A 511 -26.85 -1.79 -7.66
CA GLY A 511 -26.36 -2.66 -6.58
C GLY A 511 -24.94 -3.19 -6.81
N LEU A 512 -24.45 -3.99 -5.84
CA LEU A 512 -23.16 -4.67 -5.92
C LEU A 512 -23.29 -5.99 -6.69
N HIS A 513 -22.83 -5.99 -7.93
CA HIS A 513 -22.67 -7.19 -8.76
C HIS A 513 -21.33 -7.84 -8.45
N LYS A 514 -21.34 -9.17 -8.26
CA LYS A 514 -20.12 -9.97 -8.09
C LYS A 514 -20.30 -11.29 -8.82
N MET A 515 -19.45 -11.54 -9.82
CA MET A 515 -19.48 -12.75 -10.65
C MET A 515 -18.11 -13.44 -10.62
N ARG A 516 -18.09 -14.77 -10.74
CA ARG A 516 -16.88 -15.57 -10.95
C ARG A 516 -16.78 -15.98 -12.42
N ILE A 517 -15.65 -15.67 -13.06
CA ILE A 517 -15.29 -16.18 -14.37
C ILE A 517 -14.78 -17.61 -14.21
N ILE A 518 -15.50 -18.56 -14.79
CA ILE A 518 -15.14 -19.98 -14.83
C ILE A 518 -14.60 -20.31 -16.22
N ILE A 519 -13.43 -20.93 -16.26
CA ILE A 519 -12.75 -21.35 -17.49
C ILE A 519 -12.75 -22.87 -17.55
N ASP A 520 -13.40 -23.44 -18.56
CA ASP A 520 -13.23 -24.85 -18.92
C ASP A 520 -12.15 -24.98 -20.01
N SER A 521 -11.24 -25.93 -19.81
CA SER A 521 -10.19 -26.31 -20.76
C SER A 521 -10.05 -27.83 -20.92
N GLY A 522 -11.07 -28.58 -20.50
CA GLY A 522 -11.13 -30.03 -20.48
C GLY A 522 -10.25 -30.65 -19.39
N ASN A 523 -8.98 -30.86 -19.70
CA ASN A 523 -8.05 -31.65 -18.87
C ASN A 523 -6.92 -30.84 -18.22
N ILE A 524 -6.84 -29.53 -18.47
CA ILE A 524 -5.81 -28.66 -17.88
C ILE A 524 -6.43 -27.94 -16.67
N PRO A 525 -5.78 -27.91 -15.49
CA PRO A 525 -6.29 -27.14 -14.36
C PRO A 525 -6.36 -25.65 -14.71
N SER A 526 -7.51 -25.01 -14.48
CA SER A 526 -7.73 -23.58 -14.72
C SER A 526 -7.87 -22.79 -13.41
N SER A 527 -7.37 -21.54 -13.39
CA SER A 527 -7.72 -20.59 -12.35
C SER A 527 -9.08 -19.95 -12.65
N HIS A 528 -9.63 -19.24 -11.67
CA HIS A 528 -10.80 -18.40 -11.84
C HIS A 528 -10.48 -16.99 -11.37
N SER A 529 -11.18 -16.01 -11.93
CA SER A 529 -11.13 -14.61 -11.49
C SER A 529 -12.51 -14.18 -11.01
N ILE A 530 -12.55 -13.20 -10.12
CA ILE A 530 -13.80 -12.58 -9.65
C ILE A 530 -13.87 -11.17 -10.23
N ILE A 531 -14.99 -10.86 -10.87
CA ILE A 531 -15.29 -9.52 -11.36
C ILE A 531 -16.40 -8.89 -10.52
N SER A 532 -16.22 -7.63 -10.13
CA SER A 532 -17.18 -6.88 -9.31
C SER A 532 -17.41 -5.46 -9.81
N ALA A 533 -18.60 -4.93 -9.54
CA ALA A 533 -18.97 -3.56 -9.82
C ALA A 533 -20.11 -3.09 -8.90
N GLN A 534 -20.04 -1.85 -8.40
CA GLN A 534 -21.11 -1.23 -7.62
C GLN A 534 -21.83 -0.20 -8.49
N ALA A 535 -23.00 -0.56 -9.02
CA ALA A 535 -23.87 0.40 -9.70
C ALA A 535 -24.65 1.24 -8.69
N LEU A 536 -24.73 2.56 -8.88
CA LEU A 536 -25.48 3.52 -8.05
C LEU A 536 -26.64 4.14 -8.83
N ALA A 537 -27.80 4.33 -8.19
CA ALA A 537 -28.98 4.96 -8.80
C ALA A 537 -28.86 6.49 -8.85
N GLU A 538 -29.45 7.16 -9.85
CA GLU A 538 -29.50 8.62 -9.90
C GLU A 538 -30.47 9.19 -8.84
N ASP A 539 -30.03 10.19 -8.07
CA ASP A 539 -30.76 10.76 -6.92
C ASP A 539 -30.96 12.28 -7.04
N ASN A 540 -32.12 12.65 -7.57
CA ASN A 540 -32.53 14.05 -7.74
C ASN A 540 -32.74 14.79 -6.41
N ASN A 541 -32.94 14.09 -5.29
CA ASN A 541 -33.11 14.75 -3.98
C ASN A 541 -31.76 15.24 -3.47
N ILE A 542 -30.71 14.42 -3.60
CA ILE A 542 -29.33 14.82 -3.28
C ILE A 542 -28.87 15.96 -4.22
N ASN A 543 -29.19 15.90 -5.52
CA ASN A 543 -28.93 17.03 -6.44
C ASN A 543 -29.61 18.33 -5.97
N THR A 544 -30.88 18.25 -5.57
CA THR A 544 -31.62 19.40 -5.04
C THR A 544 -30.97 19.97 -3.77
N GLN A 545 -30.56 19.11 -2.85
CA GLN A 545 -29.93 19.48 -1.57
C GLN A 545 -28.52 20.07 -1.73
N LEU A 546 -27.65 19.42 -2.51
CA LEU A 546 -26.21 19.74 -2.58
C LEU A 546 -25.84 20.66 -3.75
N SER A 547 -26.65 20.72 -4.79
CA SER A 547 -26.32 21.43 -6.04
C SER A 547 -27.49 22.23 -6.61
N GLY A 548 -28.53 22.48 -5.81
CA GLY A 548 -29.68 23.31 -6.18
C GLY A 548 -30.54 22.76 -7.32
N GLY A 549 -30.42 21.46 -7.65
CA GLY A 549 -31.10 20.84 -8.79
C GLY A 549 -30.43 21.15 -10.13
N SER A 550 -29.11 21.35 -10.14
CA SER A 550 -28.34 21.59 -11.35
C SER A 550 -28.50 20.47 -12.39
N THR A 551 -28.68 20.85 -13.65
CA THR A 551 -28.75 19.92 -14.79
C THR A 551 -27.36 19.49 -15.29
N THR A 552 -26.28 20.09 -14.81
CA THR A 552 -24.89 19.74 -15.19
C THR A 552 -24.16 18.93 -14.12
N LEU A 553 -24.68 18.86 -12.90
CA LEU A 553 -24.12 18.11 -11.78
C LEU A 553 -25.07 16.96 -11.43
N ARG A 554 -24.76 15.75 -11.89
CA ARG A 554 -25.62 14.56 -11.72
C ARG A 554 -25.18 13.74 -10.52
N TRP A 555 -26.11 13.48 -9.61
CA TRP A 555 -25.85 12.81 -8.34
C TRP A 555 -26.36 11.38 -8.36
N PHE A 556 -25.56 10.46 -7.82
CA PHE A 556 -25.84 9.04 -7.74
C PHE A 556 -25.61 8.50 -6.33
N ASN A 557 -26.42 7.53 -5.90
CA ASN A 557 -26.53 7.11 -4.50
C ASN A 557 -26.69 5.58 -4.38
N GLY A 558 -26.13 4.97 -3.32
CA GLY A 558 -26.22 3.54 -3.05
C GLY A 558 -25.11 3.01 -2.15
N GLY A 559 -24.67 1.77 -2.39
CA GLY A 559 -23.89 0.95 -1.45
C GLY A 559 -24.75 -0.18 -0.88
N ASP A 560 -24.37 -0.75 0.27
CA ASP A 560 -25.24 -1.66 1.04
C ASP A 560 -26.39 -0.88 1.74
N LYS A 561 -26.19 0.42 1.98
CA LYS A 561 -27.24 1.42 2.22
C LYS A 561 -26.92 2.71 1.45
N PRO A 562 -27.94 3.40 0.90
CA PRO A 562 -27.75 4.74 0.34
C PRO A 562 -27.48 5.77 1.44
N TRP A 563 -26.82 6.86 1.06
CA TRP A 563 -26.81 8.11 1.82
C TRP A 563 -28.23 8.69 1.92
N ILE A 564 -28.50 9.41 3.00
CA ILE A 564 -29.79 10.04 3.29
C ILE A 564 -29.61 11.55 3.46
N LEU A 565 -30.65 12.32 3.12
CA LEU A 565 -30.70 13.74 3.43
C LEU A 565 -30.59 13.95 4.95
N ASP A 566 -29.84 14.96 5.37
CA ASP A 566 -30.10 15.57 6.68
C ASP A 566 -31.09 16.73 6.51
N ASN A 567 -31.94 16.93 7.53
CA ASN A 567 -32.95 17.98 7.54
C ASN A 567 -32.70 19.02 8.64
N THR A 568 -31.66 18.84 9.47
CA THR A 568 -31.18 19.85 10.42
C THR A 568 -30.21 20.85 9.78
N GLU A 569 -29.62 20.48 8.64
CA GLU A 569 -28.63 21.25 7.88
C GLU A 569 -28.88 21.06 6.37
N ALA A 570 -28.27 21.90 5.52
CA ALA A 570 -28.26 21.70 4.07
C ALA A 570 -27.22 20.63 3.64
N ALA A 571 -27.35 19.43 4.22
CA ALA A 571 -26.35 18.36 4.18
C ALA A 571 -26.96 17.00 3.82
N ILE A 572 -26.08 16.02 3.59
CA ILE A 572 -26.40 14.58 3.53
C ILE A 572 -25.47 13.79 4.47
N LYS A 573 -25.88 12.57 4.84
CA LYS A 573 -25.11 11.65 5.68
C LYS A 573 -25.20 10.21 5.21
N SER A 574 -24.20 9.39 5.53
CA SER A 574 -24.16 7.98 5.15
C SER A 574 -25.35 7.19 5.74
N GLY A 575 -25.73 6.11 5.06
CA GLY A 575 -26.73 5.19 5.57
C GLY A 575 -26.23 4.45 6.81
N ASN A 576 -27.15 4.05 7.70
CA ASN A 576 -26.81 3.22 8.86
C ASN A 576 -26.41 1.81 8.41
N ILE A 577 -25.09 1.56 8.40
CA ILE A 577 -24.44 0.34 7.91
C ILE A 577 -23.76 -0.41 9.05
N GLY A 578 -23.62 -1.73 8.91
CA GLY A 578 -22.84 -2.55 9.83
C GLY A 578 -21.39 -2.76 9.39
N ASN A 579 -20.63 -3.50 10.20
CA ASN A 579 -19.25 -3.89 9.92
C ASN A 579 -19.09 -4.50 8.52
N ASN A 580 -18.00 -4.17 7.82
CA ASN A 580 -17.67 -4.59 6.46
C ASN A 580 -18.72 -4.21 5.39
N GLN A 581 -19.50 -3.15 5.63
CA GLN A 581 -20.43 -2.58 4.65
C GLN A 581 -19.99 -1.16 4.25
N GLN A 582 -20.63 -0.62 3.21
CA GLN A 582 -20.31 0.72 2.70
C GLN A 582 -21.56 1.50 2.25
N SER A 583 -21.48 2.83 2.35
CA SER A 583 -22.42 3.80 1.78
C SER A 583 -21.70 4.70 0.78
N ALA A 584 -22.20 4.81 -0.44
CA ALA A 584 -21.56 5.54 -1.54
C ALA A 584 -22.47 6.64 -2.12
N VAL A 585 -21.91 7.82 -2.31
CA VAL A 585 -22.53 8.91 -3.08
C VAL A 585 -21.51 9.44 -4.10
N LEU A 586 -21.95 9.63 -5.34
CA LEU A 586 -21.12 9.99 -6.49
C LEU A 586 -21.70 11.21 -7.20
N LEU A 587 -20.84 12.16 -7.56
CA LEU A 587 -21.12 13.30 -8.41
C LEU A 587 -20.43 13.10 -9.78
N ASN A 588 -21.24 13.12 -10.84
CA ASN A 588 -20.84 13.02 -12.24
C ASN A 588 -21.08 14.36 -12.94
N PHE A 589 -20.10 14.88 -13.68
CA PHE A 589 -20.21 16.12 -14.47
C PHE A 589 -19.16 16.18 -15.58
N PHE A 590 -19.23 17.22 -16.42
CA PHE A 590 -18.26 17.45 -17.50
C PHE A 590 -17.73 18.89 -17.47
N GLY A 591 -16.40 19.04 -17.64
CA GLY A 591 -15.72 20.32 -17.86
C GLY A 591 -14.58 20.61 -16.89
N ALA A 592 -13.62 21.42 -17.33
CA ALA A 592 -12.52 21.90 -16.51
C ALA A 592 -12.98 22.90 -15.46
N GLY A 593 -12.34 22.93 -14.28
CA GLY A 593 -12.71 23.84 -13.20
C GLY A 593 -12.05 23.55 -11.85
N SER A 594 -12.71 24.03 -10.81
CA SER A 594 -12.43 23.70 -9.41
C SER A 594 -13.71 23.21 -8.72
N LEU A 595 -13.61 22.13 -7.95
CA LEU A 595 -14.72 21.60 -7.14
C LEU A 595 -14.40 21.80 -5.66
N SER A 596 -15.24 22.53 -4.93
CA SER A 596 -15.14 22.66 -3.47
C SER A 596 -16.34 22.07 -2.76
N PHE A 597 -16.12 21.54 -1.55
CA PHE A 597 -17.15 20.92 -0.72
C PHE A 597 -16.74 20.94 0.76
N GLU A 598 -17.69 20.65 1.65
CA GLU A 598 -17.44 20.44 3.07
C GLU A 598 -17.83 19.02 3.47
N TRP A 599 -16.92 18.29 4.10
CA TRP A 599 -17.14 16.93 4.58
C TRP A 599 -16.81 16.79 6.08
N ALA A 600 -17.38 15.78 6.72
CA ALA A 600 -17.08 15.40 8.10
C ALA A 600 -17.25 13.90 8.30
N VAL A 601 -16.72 13.38 9.40
CA VAL A 601 -16.97 12.01 9.87
C VAL A 601 -17.09 12.01 11.39
N SER A 602 -17.88 11.07 11.93
CA SER A 602 -18.05 10.80 13.36
C SER A 602 -17.91 9.30 13.55
N SER A 603 -16.72 8.87 13.95
CA SER A 603 -16.29 7.47 14.01
C SER A 603 -15.07 7.27 14.91
N GLU A 604 -14.67 6.00 15.11
CA GLU A 604 -13.42 5.61 15.79
C GLU A 604 -12.17 6.17 15.07
N GLU A 605 -11.22 6.72 15.82
CA GLU A 605 -9.92 7.22 15.35
C GLU A 605 -8.83 6.14 15.54
N ASN A 606 -8.03 5.84 14.50
CA ASN A 606 -6.89 4.93 14.67
C ASN A 606 -5.64 5.69 15.14
N THR A 607 -5.36 5.61 16.44
CA THR A 607 -4.18 6.19 17.09
C THR A 607 -2.89 5.38 16.92
N ASN A 608 -2.97 4.15 16.41
CA ASN A 608 -1.85 3.21 16.31
C ASN A 608 -1.26 3.12 14.90
N ASN A 609 -2.05 3.35 13.85
CA ASN A 609 -1.60 3.42 12.47
C ASN A 609 -2.38 4.49 11.69
N THR A 610 -1.73 5.61 11.36
CA THR A 610 -2.35 6.73 10.64
C THR A 610 -2.76 6.40 9.20
N ASN A 611 -2.31 5.26 8.66
CA ASN A 611 -2.51 4.88 7.26
C ASN A 611 -3.55 3.76 7.07
N ASP A 612 -4.13 3.24 8.17
CA ASP A 612 -5.10 2.13 8.16
C ASP A 612 -6.27 2.46 9.09
N PRO A 613 -7.19 3.35 8.68
CA PRO A 613 -8.27 3.82 9.54
C PRO A 613 -9.38 2.77 9.70
N PHE A 614 -9.98 2.70 10.90
CA PHE A 614 -11.12 1.82 11.19
C PHE A 614 -12.35 2.21 10.35
N ASP A 615 -13.08 3.23 10.79
CA ASP A 615 -14.27 3.75 10.12
C ASP A 615 -13.93 5.07 9.41
N ALA A 616 -14.00 5.08 8.08
CA ALA A 616 -13.47 6.19 7.28
C ALA A 616 -14.38 6.60 6.12
N LEU A 617 -14.37 7.92 5.86
CA LEU A 617 -14.94 8.55 4.68
C LEU A 617 -13.82 8.81 3.66
N TYR A 618 -13.84 8.06 2.57
CA TYR A 618 -12.86 8.14 1.49
C TYR A 618 -13.34 9.10 0.38
N LEU A 619 -12.42 9.93 -0.14
CA LEU A 619 -12.59 10.73 -1.34
C LEU A 619 -11.91 10.02 -2.52
N ILE A 620 -12.69 9.73 -3.57
CA ILE A 620 -12.21 9.09 -4.80
C ILE A 620 -12.49 10.04 -5.97
N VAL A 621 -11.46 10.37 -6.73
CA VAL A 621 -11.48 11.24 -7.91
C VAL A 621 -11.13 10.40 -9.13
N ASP A 622 -12.06 10.28 -10.08
CA ASP A 622 -11.88 9.55 -11.35
C ASP A 622 -11.33 8.13 -11.16
N GLY A 623 -11.86 7.43 -10.16
CA GLY A 623 -11.49 6.06 -9.77
C GLY A 623 -10.29 5.93 -8.84
N LYS A 624 -9.53 7.01 -8.58
CA LYS A 624 -8.35 7.01 -7.69
C LYS A 624 -8.67 7.63 -6.33
N GLN A 625 -8.22 7.00 -5.25
CA GLN A 625 -8.30 7.60 -3.92
C GLN A 625 -7.42 8.86 -3.85
N ALA A 626 -8.01 9.98 -3.44
CA ALA A 626 -7.32 11.27 -3.31
C ALA A 626 -7.02 11.61 -1.84
N SER A 627 -7.93 11.25 -0.92
CA SER A 627 -7.76 11.42 0.53
C SER A 627 -8.80 10.60 1.30
N PHE A 628 -8.71 10.57 2.63
CA PHE A 628 -9.77 10.10 3.52
C PHE A 628 -9.79 10.92 4.82
N ILE A 629 -10.86 10.78 5.60
CA ILE A 629 -10.92 11.19 7.01
C ILE A 629 -11.52 10.06 7.86
N SER A 630 -11.08 9.96 9.11
CA SER A 630 -11.51 8.99 10.13
C SER A 630 -11.34 9.63 11.51
N GLY A 631 -12.16 9.26 12.48
CA GLY A 631 -12.13 9.90 13.80
C GLY A 631 -12.95 11.20 13.85
N GLY A 632 -13.48 11.53 15.02
CA GLY A 632 -14.05 12.85 15.27
C GLY A 632 -12.95 13.91 15.43
N VAL A 633 -13.07 15.06 14.76
CA VAL A 633 -12.05 16.15 14.81
C VAL A 633 -11.96 16.83 16.18
N THR A 634 -12.87 16.52 17.11
CA THR A 634 -12.83 17.01 18.50
C THR A 634 -12.83 15.84 19.48
N THR A 635 -12.43 16.10 20.74
CA THR A 635 -12.47 15.10 21.82
C THR A 635 -13.88 14.62 22.19
N ASN A 636 -14.91 15.09 21.50
CA ASN A 636 -16.27 14.59 21.57
C ASN A 636 -16.62 13.90 20.24
N ILE A 637 -16.49 12.57 20.21
CA ILE A 637 -16.70 11.73 19.02
C ILE A 637 -18.11 11.87 18.39
N ASP A 638 -19.10 12.37 19.14
CA ASP A 638 -20.45 12.70 18.64
C ASP A 638 -20.53 14.05 17.89
N GLU A 639 -19.48 14.87 17.88
CA GLU A 639 -19.49 16.21 17.28
C GLU A 639 -19.11 16.18 15.79
N VAL A 640 -20.00 16.70 14.93
CA VAL A 640 -19.80 16.70 13.47
C VAL A 640 -19.10 17.99 13.05
N THR A 641 -17.77 17.94 12.95
CA THR A 641 -16.93 19.07 12.53
C THR A 641 -16.60 18.99 11.04
N TYR A 642 -17.10 19.95 10.26
CA TYR A 642 -16.88 20.00 8.81
C TYR A 642 -15.55 20.64 8.44
N THR A 643 -14.78 19.96 7.60
CA THR A 643 -13.58 20.48 6.94
C THR A 643 -13.90 20.82 5.48
N LYS A 644 -13.46 21.99 5.01
CA LYS A 644 -13.58 22.34 3.59
C LYS A 644 -12.44 21.72 2.78
N VAL A 645 -12.78 21.08 1.67
CA VAL A 645 -11.84 20.58 0.65
C VAL A 645 -12.05 21.37 -0.64
N THR A 646 -11.00 21.51 -1.44
CA THR A 646 -11.07 22.09 -2.79
C THR A 646 -10.16 21.29 -3.72
N LEU A 647 -10.70 20.84 -4.84
CA LEU A 647 -10.02 20.14 -5.92
C LEU A 647 -9.85 21.11 -7.08
N ASP A 648 -8.72 21.81 -7.10
CA ASP A 648 -8.39 22.80 -8.13
C ASP A 648 -7.78 22.16 -9.38
N ASN A 649 -7.92 22.84 -10.53
CA ASN A 649 -7.34 22.45 -11.82
C ASN A 649 -7.83 21.10 -12.37
N LEU A 650 -9.11 20.76 -12.14
CA LEU A 650 -9.78 19.67 -12.84
C LEU A 650 -9.73 19.92 -14.36
N ALA A 651 -9.43 18.86 -15.12
CA ALA A 651 -9.11 18.94 -16.55
C ALA A 651 -10.37 19.04 -17.43
N GLY A 652 -10.18 19.24 -18.74
CA GLY A 652 -11.29 19.18 -19.69
C GLY A 652 -11.71 17.74 -19.96
N GLY A 653 -12.72 17.24 -19.24
CA GLY A 653 -13.25 15.88 -19.43
C GLY A 653 -14.53 15.62 -18.66
N GLU A 654 -14.97 14.34 -18.66
CA GLU A 654 -15.96 13.83 -17.70
C GLU A 654 -15.25 13.49 -16.39
N HIS A 655 -15.88 13.85 -15.26
CA HIS A 655 -15.38 13.60 -13.92
C HIS A 655 -16.39 12.80 -13.07
N ASN A 656 -15.87 11.88 -12.26
CA ASN A 656 -16.62 11.07 -11.31
C ASN A 656 -16.00 11.19 -9.91
N ILE A 657 -16.61 12.01 -9.06
CA ILE A 657 -16.15 12.30 -7.70
C ILE A 657 -17.02 11.53 -6.72
N THR A 658 -16.43 10.63 -5.94
CA THR A 658 -17.17 9.73 -5.03
C THR A 658 -16.74 9.93 -3.60
N TRP A 659 -17.73 10.06 -2.70
CA TRP A 659 -17.55 10.00 -1.26
C TRP A 659 -18.07 8.64 -0.78
N LEU A 660 -17.16 7.86 -0.21
CA LEU A 660 -17.38 6.46 0.14
C LEU A 660 -17.13 6.26 1.63
N TYR A 661 -18.21 6.11 2.41
CA TYR A 661 -18.10 5.74 3.82
C TYR A 661 -18.04 4.22 3.95
N LYS A 662 -17.06 3.69 4.69
CA LYS A 662 -16.90 2.26 5.00
C LYS A 662 -16.81 2.06 6.51
N LYS A 663 -17.37 0.95 6.99
CA LYS A 663 -17.00 0.36 8.29
C LYS A 663 -16.00 -0.78 8.11
N ASP A 664 -15.08 -0.92 9.05
CA ASP A 664 -14.18 -2.08 9.16
C ASP A 664 -14.88 -3.29 9.79
N ALA A 665 -14.10 -4.20 10.40
CA ALA A 665 -14.59 -5.35 11.15
C ALA A 665 -14.82 -5.10 12.66
N GLY A 666 -14.45 -3.93 13.18
CA GLY A 666 -14.28 -3.60 14.60
C GLY A 666 -15.55 -3.24 15.38
N THR A 667 -15.48 -2.21 16.20
CA THR A 667 -16.59 -1.77 17.05
C THR A 667 -17.37 -0.59 16.43
N SER A 668 -18.26 0.01 17.23
CA SER A 668 -18.99 1.24 16.89
C SER A 668 -18.74 2.25 18.00
N ALA A 669 -18.28 3.45 17.64
CA ALA A 669 -18.17 4.57 18.58
C ALA A 669 -18.33 5.91 17.85
N GLY A 670 -19.02 6.85 18.53
CA GLY A 670 -19.62 7.99 17.86
C GLY A 670 -20.89 7.57 17.13
N LYS A 671 -21.11 8.14 15.94
CA LYS A 671 -22.33 7.93 15.16
C LYS A 671 -22.19 6.90 14.04
N ASP A 672 -20.98 6.42 13.77
CA ASP A 672 -20.62 5.60 12.60
C ASP A 672 -21.13 6.23 11.28
N GLN A 673 -20.86 7.53 11.08
CA GLN A 673 -21.36 8.27 9.91
C GLN A 673 -20.35 9.24 9.28
N GLY A 674 -20.36 9.27 7.94
CA GLY A 674 -19.80 10.34 7.12
C GLY A 674 -20.87 11.36 6.70
N TYR A 675 -20.46 12.61 6.48
CA TYR A 675 -21.33 13.75 6.15
C TYR A 675 -20.75 14.58 4.99
N LEU A 676 -21.62 15.17 4.17
CA LEU A 676 -21.25 16.00 3.01
C LEU A 676 -22.23 17.17 2.82
N ARG A 677 -21.73 18.37 2.55
CA ARG A 677 -22.51 19.58 2.24
C ARG A 677 -21.74 20.59 1.37
N ASN A 678 -22.40 21.69 1.00
CA ASN A 678 -21.81 22.87 0.33
C ASN A 678 -20.99 22.55 -0.94
N VAL A 679 -21.51 21.66 -1.81
CA VAL A 679 -20.79 21.16 -2.99
C VAL A 679 -20.94 22.12 -4.18
N ILE A 680 -19.86 22.81 -4.54
CA ILE A 680 -19.84 23.89 -5.54
C ILE A 680 -18.76 23.62 -6.58
N PHE A 681 -19.17 23.35 -7.82
CA PHE A 681 -18.28 23.34 -8.99
C PHE A 681 -18.21 24.73 -9.63
N THR A 682 -16.99 25.19 -9.90
CA THR A 682 -16.68 26.47 -10.57
C THR A 682 -15.94 26.17 -11.87
N PRO A 683 -16.59 26.28 -13.05
CA PRO A 683 -15.93 26.03 -14.33
C PRO A 683 -14.77 26.99 -14.61
N SER A 684 -13.69 26.46 -15.18
CA SER A 684 -12.61 27.28 -15.72
C SER A 684 -13.11 28.04 -16.95
N ILE A 685 -13.21 29.36 -16.83
CA ILE A 685 -13.45 30.26 -17.97
C ILE A 685 -12.26 30.19 -18.94
N THR A 686 -12.36 29.30 -19.92
CA THR A 686 -11.55 29.39 -21.15
C THR A 686 -11.88 30.71 -21.82
N ALA A 687 -10.86 31.56 -21.99
CA ALA A 687 -11.03 32.85 -22.64
C ALA A 687 -11.48 32.61 -24.09
N SER A 688 -12.73 32.96 -24.41
CA SER A 688 -13.25 32.85 -25.76
C SER A 688 -12.48 33.80 -26.67
N VAL A 689 -11.69 33.22 -27.58
CA VAL A 689 -11.13 33.99 -28.71
C VAL A 689 -12.32 34.62 -29.44
N PRO A 690 -12.37 35.97 -29.59
CA PRO A 690 -13.51 36.61 -30.20
C PRO A 690 -13.76 36.08 -31.62
N PRO A 691 -15.02 35.94 -32.06
CA PRO A 691 -15.31 35.66 -33.46
C PRO A 691 -14.63 36.71 -34.35
N ALA A 692 -13.93 36.27 -35.38
CA ALA A 692 -13.36 37.19 -36.36
C ALA A 692 -14.48 38.07 -36.93
N SER A 693 -14.28 39.39 -36.92
CA SER A 693 -15.32 40.34 -37.30
C SER A 693 -15.77 40.10 -38.75
N PRO A 694 -17.07 40.22 -39.08
CA PRO A 694 -17.55 39.97 -40.44
C PRO A 694 -16.85 40.90 -41.42
N ALA A 695 -16.30 40.34 -42.50
CA ALA A 695 -15.75 41.14 -43.58
C ALA A 695 -16.86 41.99 -44.20
N LEU A 696 -16.75 43.33 -44.06
CA LEU A 696 -17.60 44.26 -44.78
C LEU A 696 -17.32 44.11 -46.28
N ALA A 697 -18.39 43.97 -47.06
CA ALA A 697 -18.29 44.09 -48.51
C ALA A 697 -18.12 45.57 -48.88
N GLU A 698 -17.07 45.90 -49.62
CA GLU A 698 -17.02 47.13 -50.41
C GLU A 698 -17.26 46.83 -51.89
N ASP A 699 -17.88 47.81 -52.56
CA ASP A 699 -18.45 47.68 -53.90
C ASP A 699 -17.40 47.92 -54.98
N ALA A 700 -17.67 47.44 -56.20
CA ALA A 700 -16.77 47.60 -57.33
C ALA A 700 -17.04 48.92 -58.08
N THR A 701 -16.04 49.83 -58.16
CA THR A 701 -15.99 50.81 -59.26
C THR A 701 -14.58 51.40 -59.53
N ASP A 702 -13.88 50.75 -60.46
CA ASP A 702 -13.36 51.36 -61.70
C ASP A 702 -12.30 52.51 -61.70
N ASN A 703 -11.16 52.19 -62.34
CA ASN A 703 -10.41 53.04 -63.30
C ASN A 703 -9.73 54.38 -62.88
N LYS A 704 -8.40 54.36 -62.64
CA LYS A 704 -7.38 54.66 -63.70
C LYS A 704 -5.87 54.66 -63.29
N SER A 705 -5.10 53.91 -64.08
CA SER A 705 -3.78 54.21 -64.67
C SER A 705 -2.56 54.62 -63.81
N SER A 706 -1.67 53.63 -63.61
CA SER A 706 -0.19 53.75 -63.56
C SER A 706 0.43 52.40 -64.00
N GLY A 707 1.73 52.21 -64.29
CA GLY A 707 2.83 53.19 -64.39
C GLY A 707 4.12 52.60 -65.02
N GLY A 708 4.59 51.43 -64.57
CA GLY A 708 5.76 50.68 -65.07
C GLY A 708 5.65 49.21 -64.62
N SER A 709 5.97 48.19 -65.44
CA SER A 709 7.29 47.77 -65.96
C SER A 709 8.18 47.24 -64.81
N ILE A 710 8.66 45.99 -64.78
CA ILE A 710 9.43 45.26 -65.81
C ILE A 710 9.23 43.71 -65.70
N TYR A 711 9.06 43.00 -66.84
CA TYR A 711 9.50 41.62 -67.24
C TYR A 711 9.55 40.42 -66.23
N PHE A 712 9.30 39.15 -66.59
CA PHE A 712 8.61 38.48 -67.71
C PHE A 712 8.41 36.96 -67.39
N LEU A 713 7.28 36.38 -67.81
CA LEU A 713 7.00 35.08 -68.48
C LEU A 713 8.11 33.97 -68.50
N LEU A 714 7.88 32.63 -68.54
CA LEU A 714 6.69 31.72 -68.63
C LEU A 714 7.16 30.22 -68.56
N LEU A 715 6.32 29.20 -68.89
CA LEU A 715 6.85 27.97 -69.56
C LEU A 715 6.32 26.54 -69.23
N MET A 716 5.00 26.24 -69.30
CA MET A 716 4.36 24.91 -69.61
C MET A 716 4.91 23.55 -69.09
N LEU A 717 4.02 22.82 -68.40
CA LEU A 717 3.42 21.51 -68.78
C LEU A 717 4.24 20.28 -69.26
N THR A 718 3.72 19.12 -68.83
CA THR A 718 3.50 17.83 -69.55
C THR A 718 4.50 16.65 -69.57
N LEU A 719 3.95 15.49 -69.17
CA LEU A 719 3.98 14.15 -69.79
C LEU A 719 5.04 13.07 -69.43
N LEU A 720 4.51 11.83 -69.41
CA LEU A 720 5.12 10.52 -69.74
C LEU A 720 6.04 9.75 -68.74
N THR A 721 5.37 8.96 -67.89
CA THR A 721 5.49 7.48 -67.78
C THR A 721 6.83 6.76 -67.46
N SER A 722 6.83 6.15 -66.27
CA SER A 722 7.07 4.70 -66.01
C SER A 722 8.50 4.11 -65.96
N ARG A 723 8.63 3.03 -65.17
CA ARG A 723 9.76 2.05 -65.08
C ARG A 723 11.07 2.61 -64.47
N THR A 724 11.91 1.85 -63.75
CA THR A 724 11.82 0.47 -63.20
C THR A 724 12.78 0.28 -62.01
N ARG A 725 12.33 -0.50 -61.01
CA ARG A 725 12.99 -1.61 -60.25
C ARG A 725 14.53 -1.65 -60.05
N SER A 726 14.89 -2.23 -58.90
CA SER A 726 16.22 -2.75 -58.47
C SER A 726 17.15 -1.73 -57.80
N VAL A 727 17.95 -2.11 -56.80
CA VAL A 727 18.11 -3.44 -56.16
C VAL A 727 17.41 -3.47 -54.81
#